data_AF-A0A4Z1SU79-F1
#
_entry.id   AF-A0A4Z1SU79-F1
#
_cell.length_a   1.000
_cell.length_b   1.000
_cell.length_c   1.000
_cell.angle_alpha   90.00
_cell.angle_beta   90.00
_cell.angle_gamma   90.00
#
_symmetry.space_group_name_H-M   'P 1'
#
loop_
_entity.id
_entity.type
_entity.pdbx_description
1 polymer ?
#
loop_
_entity_poly.entity_id
_entity_poly.type
_entity_poly.pdbx_seq_one_letter_code
_entity_poly.pdbx_strand_id
1 'polypeptide(L)'
;MNLNPLSAAAYYGSARDVRALIGSAGVHDLGGKTALMFAAGRGYVECVRQLVVAEKGKRTPEGLTALMLAAGNDHASVVQLLIQEECGMSDSDGRTALMHAVLSGSSEAVKLLASIERMFCQKSGWTALMYAAYWGRENCVPFLLGEICIQSTEQYTTELGDVFPGGVTALMIAAARGHYTIASLLYDAERDLCDNNGNTAAFHARNGTDEIRALFNHSGASIDSPPVDPDIGGITPLMHAAEMSKITIVRAALKHIGKVDAEGRTALMRAIHSGCEQAIELLAPIEGSIRTRDGQSIWAYAIASRCFKSAHVFSSVYTVQHDDLHFIEGDEKGGERYATTPLMLAARFEDSNGVKKYMSFARIRNEDRKTALMFAAEANSSRCVVELLPSEQGQTDMYGWSALAYAIAYGAYEVIPYLWSEFGIRTTETIRDIPAGSNALRIAEVCQRNHQNLAPVFMKCGISISETDDHVSEEVNGEVSGKERFYSVISDSPSKLPGSTLESVEQVSEVGRTRLMDAAADGDVDKVFQLRFSEFGQVDNKRNTALIYALEAASPECVKYLTWEAWVPNTDALERAERLAEGRDTDGPEHKCLRILREIKPLEPKLPESIAKNFRIIGLIGRGAFATLYVCENAKKQRYALRAVCHRNFSESAFKAISTEGRECLGFECQYILKYHDVIQDKSKCMIYFLMDLCTCDLEQMSRRTTNFSDEKIWKYISQISEALVFLHSRNLIHRDIKLENVFLDANGNCKLGDFGFLRSLEPSGRAKTVVGTKCYMAPEIINDTTGYTEAVDIWAFGVLIYVLCTKTFPFKAADKILRVDFPPIPGRPQELTELVRRMLKLNPDERPTAKDILRSVPKH
;
A
#
# COMPACT_ATOMS: atom_id res chain seq x y z
N MET A 1 -41.60 9.10 39.50
CA MET A 1 -41.40 9.48 38.08
C MET A 1 -42.74 9.94 37.54
N ASN A 2 -42.90 11.25 37.28
CA ASN A 2 -44.14 11.79 36.72
C ASN A 2 -44.06 11.75 35.20
N LEU A 3 -44.13 10.55 34.61
CA LEU A 3 -44.01 10.34 33.17
C LEU A 3 -45.38 10.51 32.52
N ASN A 4 -45.43 11.22 31.39
CA ASN A 4 -46.62 11.20 30.55
C ASN A 4 -46.83 9.78 29.96
N PRO A 5 -48.05 9.43 29.51
CA PRO A 5 -48.37 8.07 29.06
C PRO A 5 -47.46 7.55 27.93
N LEU A 6 -47.07 8.41 26.98
CA LEU A 6 -46.18 8.04 25.89
C LEU A 6 -44.75 7.76 26.38
N SER A 7 -44.21 8.63 27.24
CA SER A 7 -42.90 8.44 27.88
C SER A 7 -42.88 7.21 28.79
N ALA A 8 -43.98 6.90 29.48
CA ALA A 8 -44.11 5.67 30.26
C ALA A 8 -44.10 4.43 29.35
N ALA A 9 -44.86 4.43 28.25
CA ALA A 9 -44.84 3.34 27.28
C ALA A 9 -43.44 3.10 26.68
N ALA A 10 -42.74 4.18 26.34
CA ALA A 10 -41.36 4.13 25.85
C ALA A 10 -40.37 3.65 26.93
N TYR A 11 -40.55 4.08 28.18
CA TYR A 11 -39.73 3.66 29.32
C TYR A 11 -39.83 2.17 29.64
N TYR A 12 -41.01 1.56 29.46
CA TYR A 12 -41.24 0.13 29.65
C TYR A 12 -41.08 -0.70 28.36
N GLY A 13 -40.79 -0.07 27.22
CA GLY A 13 -40.54 -0.75 25.96
C GLY A 13 -41.78 -1.29 25.24
N SER A 14 -42.97 -0.77 25.55
CA SER A 14 -44.22 -1.21 24.90
C SER A 14 -44.40 -0.54 23.53
N ALA A 15 -43.85 -1.18 22.49
CA ALA A 15 -43.93 -0.69 21.11
C ALA A 15 -45.38 -0.55 20.59
N ARG A 16 -46.32 -1.35 21.13
CA ARG A 16 -47.74 -1.27 20.81
C ARG A 16 -48.37 0.01 21.39
N ASP A 17 -48.09 0.30 22.66
CA ASP A 17 -48.66 1.47 23.33
C ASP A 17 -48.02 2.76 22.82
N VAL A 18 -46.72 2.72 22.51
CA VAL A 18 -46.01 3.80 21.80
C VAL A 18 -46.71 4.13 20.48
N ARG A 19 -47.10 3.11 19.70
CA ARG A 19 -47.84 3.33 18.43
C ARG A 19 -49.18 4.01 18.66
N ALA A 20 -49.92 3.56 19.66
CA ALA A 20 -51.26 4.07 19.97
C ALA A 20 -51.21 5.52 20.48
N LEU A 21 -50.13 5.90 21.17
CA LEU A 21 -49.99 7.17 21.86
C LEU A 21 -49.10 8.19 21.11
N ILE A 22 -48.60 7.86 19.91
CA ILE A 22 -47.64 8.69 19.18
C ILE A 22 -48.15 10.11 18.86
N GLY A 23 -49.47 10.30 18.80
CA GLY A 23 -50.09 11.61 18.58
C GLY A 23 -49.81 12.63 19.70
N SER A 24 -49.34 12.20 20.87
CA SER A 24 -48.90 13.07 21.97
C SER A 24 -47.37 13.26 22.03
N ALA A 25 -46.65 13.00 20.92
CA ALA A 25 -45.20 13.18 20.85
C ALA A 25 -44.77 14.64 21.08
N GLY A 26 -43.55 14.82 21.59
CA GLY A 26 -42.98 16.14 21.89
C GLY A 26 -43.24 16.63 23.32
N VAL A 27 -44.01 15.90 24.12
CA VAL A 27 -44.17 16.14 25.55
C VAL A 27 -42.98 15.53 26.30
N HIS A 28 -42.32 16.34 27.11
CA HIS A 28 -41.16 15.94 27.92
C HIS A 28 -41.53 15.76 29.40
N ASP A 29 -40.69 15.05 30.15
CA ASP A 29 -40.80 14.98 31.61
C ASP A 29 -40.21 16.25 32.28
N LEU A 30 -40.21 16.28 33.63
CA LEU A 30 -39.66 17.40 34.40
C LEU A 30 -38.16 17.65 34.16
N GLY A 31 -37.43 16.65 33.63
CA GLY A 31 -36.02 16.77 33.22
C GLY A 31 -35.84 17.03 31.73
N GLY A 32 -36.92 17.35 31.00
CA GLY A 32 -36.88 17.61 29.57
C GLY A 32 -36.67 16.38 28.68
N LYS A 33 -36.76 15.16 29.23
CA LYS A 33 -36.61 13.92 28.46
C LYS A 33 -37.89 13.57 27.71
N THR A 34 -37.75 13.31 26.41
CA THR A 34 -38.85 12.84 25.56
C THR A 34 -38.99 11.32 25.58
N ALA A 35 -40.06 10.79 24.99
CA ALA A 35 -40.27 9.35 24.89
C ALA A 35 -39.15 8.65 24.09
N LEU A 36 -38.67 9.28 23.01
CA LEU A 36 -37.54 8.81 22.20
C LEU A 36 -36.27 8.68 23.04
N MET A 37 -35.97 9.65 23.91
CA MET A 37 -34.81 9.60 24.81
C MET A 37 -34.88 8.45 25.81
N PHE A 38 -36.07 8.16 26.35
CA PHE A 38 -36.27 7.00 27.24
C PHE A 38 -36.11 5.68 26.51
N ALA A 39 -36.69 5.54 25.32
CA ALA A 39 -36.55 4.33 24.51
C ALA A 39 -35.09 4.12 24.07
N ALA A 40 -34.41 5.20 23.68
CA ALA A 40 -33.04 5.17 23.19
C ALA A 40 -32.04 4.79 24.29
N GLY A 41 -32.15 5.41 25.47
CA GLY A 41 -31.29 5.10 26.63
C GLY A 41 -31.52 3.72 27.25
N ARG A 42 -32.58 3.00 26.84
CA ARG A 42 -32.88 1.62 27.26
C ARG A 42 -32.73 0.58 26.15
N GLY A 43 -32.39 1.00 24.94
CA GLY A 43 -32.12 0.09 23.82
C GLY A 43 -33.37 -0.49 23.16
N TYR A 44 -34.55 0.11 23.33
CA TYR A 44 -35.79 -0.41 22.74
C TYR A 44 -35.95 0.00 21.27
N VAL A 45 -35.26 -0.74 20.40
CA VAL A 45 -35.16 -0.50 18.94
C VAL A 45 -36.51 -0.23 18.27
N GLU A 46 -37.54 -1.04 18.53
CA GLU A 46 -38.85 -0.89 17.87
C GLU A 46 -39.66 0.30 18.38
N CYS A 47 -39.41 0.75 19.61
CA CYS A 47 -39.97 2.01 20.10
C CYS A 47 -39.24 3.19 19.45
N VAL A 48 -37.90 3.13 19.34
CA VAL A 48 -37.06 4.15 18.70
C VAL A 48 -37.46 4.34 17.23
N ARG A 49 -37.63 3.26 16.45
CA ARG A 49 -38.07 3.33 15.04
C ARG A 49 -39.39 4.09 14.87
N GLN A 50 -40.30 3.93 15.82
CA GLN A 50 -41.60 4.60 15.77
C GLN A 50 -41.50 6.04 16.24
N LEU A 51 -40.68 6.35 17.24
CA LEU A 51 -40.60 7.68 17.85
C LEU A 51 -39.67 8.65 17.09
N VAL A 52 -38.67 8.13 16.36
CA VAL A 52 -37.68 8.97 15.66
C VAL A 52 -38.32 9.93 14.66
N VAL A 53 -39.39 9.52 13.99
CA VAL A 53 -40.10 10.36 13.00
C VAL A 53 -40.75 11.60 13.64
N ALA A 54 -41.05 11.54 14.93
CA ALA A 54 -41.75 12.61 15.65
C ALA A 54 -40.84 13.44 16.57
N GLU A 55 -39.82 12.81 17.18
CA GLU A 55 -39.04 13.43 18.26
C GLU A 55 -37.54 13.60 17.96
N LYS A 56 -37.08 13.31 16.73
CA LYS A 56 -35.66 13.50 16.38
C LYS A 56 -35.18 14.94 16.63
N GLY A 57 -33.95 15.06 17.10
CA GLY A 57 -33.27 16.34 17.30
C GLY A 57 -33.77 17.17 18.48
N LYS A 58 -34.71 16.63 19.29
CA LYS A 58 -35.10 17.24 20.57
C LYS A 58 -33.96 17.09 21.59
N ARG A 59 -33.86 18.04 22.52
CA ARG A 59 -32.78 18.11 23.51
C ARG A 59 -33.32 18.36 24.92
N THR A 60 -32.66 17.80 25.93
CA THR A 60 -32.89 18.16 27.34
C THR A 60 -32.34 19.57 27.62
N PRO A 61 -32.59 20.17 28.81
CA PRO A 61 -31.97 21.44 29.21
C PRO A 61 -30.43 21.39 29.21
N GLU A 62 -29.84 20.22 29.48
CA GLU A 62 -28.40 19.96 29.39
C GLU A 62 -27.94 19.71 27.94
N GLY A 63 -28.84 19.77 26.97
CA GLY A 63 -28.53 19.58 25.55
C GLY A 63 -28.48 18.12 25.09
N LEU A 64 -28.82 17.15 25.95
CA LEU A 64 -28.70 15.72 25.63
C LEU A 64 -29.72 15.30 24.56
N THR A 65 -29.25 14.52 23.57
CA THR A 65 -30.07 13.92 22.51
C THR A 65 -30.35 12.43 22.79
N ALA A 66 -31.27 11.84 22.01
CA ALA A 66 -31.53 10.41 22.10
C ALA A 66 -30.31 9.57 21.67
N LEU A 67 -29.57 10.04 20.65
CA LEU A 67 -28.32 9.43 20.20
C LEU A 67 -27.25 9.43 21.30
N MET A 68 -27.06 10.54 22.03
CA MET A 68 -26.10 10.61 23.14
C MET A 68 -26.43 9.59 24.24
N LEU A 69 -27.70 9.47 24.61
CA LEU A 69 -28.15 8.52 25.62
C LEU A 69 -27.99 7.06 25.17
N ALA A 70 -28.27 6.75 23.90
CA ALA A 70 -28.05 5.42 23.34
C ALA A 70 -26.56 5.07 23.27
N ALA A 71 -25.74 6.05 22.87
CA ALA A 71 -24.29 5.90 22.72
C ALA A 71 -23.61 5.64 24.08
N GLY A 72 -23.98 6.40 25.12
CA GLY A 72 -23.47 6.21 26.48
C GLY A 72 -23.92 4.93 27.19
N ASN A 73 -24.94 4.23 26.68
CA ASN A 73 -25.40 2.93 27.21
C ASN A 73 -25.04 1.75 26.28
N ASP A 74 -24.16 1.97 25.29
CA ASP A 74 -23.71 0.98 24.31
C ASP A 74 -24.82 0.28 23.51
N HIS A 75 -25.93 0.98 23.28
CA HIS A 75 -27.05 0.45 22.49
C HIS A 75 -26.80 0.60 20.99
N ALA A 76 -25.81 -0.13 20.46
CA ALA A 76 -25.31 -0.03 19.08
C ALA A 76 -26.41 -0.08 18.00
N SER A 77 -27.44 -0.93 18.16
CA SER A 77 -28.56 -1.00 17.21
C SER A 77 -29.42 0.26 17.20
N VAL A 78 -29.56 0.94 18.35
CA VAL A 78 -30.24 2.23 18.44
C VAL A 78 -29.35 3.35 17.89
N VAL A 79 -28.05 3.32 18.22
CA VAL A 79 -27.07 4.26 17.65
C VAL A 79 -27.11 4.24 16.13
N GLN A 80 -27.10 3.05 15.51
CA GLN A 80 -27.15 2.90 14.07
C GLN A 80 -28.43 3.49 13.44
N LEU A 81 -29.55 3.51 14.16
CA LEU A 81 -30.79 4.13 13.70
C LEU A 81 -30.79 5.65 13.82
N LEU A 82 -30.20 6.18 14.89
CA LEU A 82 -30.26 7.61 15.21
C LEU A 82 -29.08 8.41 14.63
N ILE A 83 -27.99 7.74 14.25
CA ILE A 83 -26.74 8.40 13.85
C ILE A 83 -26.92 9.37 12.68
N GLN A 84 -27.71 9.02 11.67
CA GLN A 84 -27.94 9.89 10.50
C GLN A 84 -28.86 11.08 10.82
N GLU A 85 -29.66 10.98 11.88
CA GLU A 85 -30.66 11.99 12.23
C GLU A 85 -30.12 13.01 13.25
N GLU A 86 -29.19 12.62 14.12
CA GLU A 86 -28.70 13.44 15.24
C GLU A 86 -27.17 13.64 15.26
N CYS A 87 -26.46 13.26 14.19
CA CYS A 87 -25.01 13.45 14.05
C CYS A 87 -24.60 14.92 14.26
N GLY A 88 -23.52 15.13 15.02
CA GLY A 88 -22.90 16.45 15.20
C GLY A 88 -23.67 17.37 16.15
N MET A 89 -24.76 16.89 16.74
CA MET A 89 -25.38 17.57 17.88
C MET A 89 -24.48 17.43 19.12
N SER A 90 -24.47 18.48 19.94
CA SER A 90 -23.69 18.53 21.18
C SER A 90 -24.53 18.98 22.37
N ASP A 91 -24.10 18.55 23.55
CA ASP A 91 -24.68 18.94 24.84
C ASP A 91 -24.23 20.36 25.26
N SER A 92 -24.61 20.78 26.47
CA SER A 92 -24.26 22.11 26.99
C SER A 92 -22.76 22.36 27.14
N ASP A 93 -21.95 21.30 27.27
CA ASP A 93 -20.49 21.38 27.36
C ASP A 93 -19.82 21.28 25.98
N GLY A 94 -20.60 20.98 24.95
CA GLY A 94 -20.12 20.76 23.58
C GLY A 94 -19.74 19.31 23.28
N ARG A 95 -20.09 18.36 24.16
CA ARG A 95 -19.76 16.95 23.96
C ARG A 95 -20.74 16.29 23.00
N THR A 96 -20.22 15.50 22.07
CA THR A 96 -20.99 14.76 21.06
C THR A 96 -21.37 13.36 21.54
N ALA A 97 -22.18 12.63 20.78
CA ALA A 97 -22.53 11.26 21.10
C ALA A 97 -21.31 10.33 21.18
N LEU A 98 -20.30 10.54 20.33
CA LEU A 98 -19.01 9.84 20.41
C LEU A 98 -18.32 10.07 21.76
N MET A 99 -18.28 11.30 22.26
CA MET A 99 -17.67 11.60 23.56
C MET A 99 -18.43 10.94 24.70
N HIS A 100 -19.77 10.94 24.66
CA HIS A 100 -20.61 10.21 25.62
C HIS A 100 -20.35 8.70 25.60
N ALA A 101 -20.17 8.09 24.41
CA ALA A 101 -19.79 6.69 24.29
C ALA A 101 -18.42 6.39 24.92
N VAL A 102 -17.43 7.27 24.70
CA VAL A 102 -16.10 7.13 25.31
C VAL A 102 -16.15 7.29 26.82
N LEU A 103 -16.85 8.30 27.34
CA LEU A 103 -17.03 8.52 28.78
C LEU A 103 -17.54 7.26 29.47
N SER A 104 -18.51 6.57 28.88
CA SER A 104 -19.07 5.32 29.39
C SER A 104 -18.26 4.06 29.07
N GLY A 105 -17.27 4.13 28.18
CA GLY A 105 -16.50 2.96 27.71
C GLY A 105 -17.26 2.05 26.74
N SER A 106 -18.28 2.58 26.06
CA SER A 106 -19.17 1.88 25.13
C SER A 106 -18.49 1.62 23.78
N SER A 107 -17.68 0.55 23.70
CA SER A 107 -16.80 0.31 22.55
C SER A 107 -17.52 0.07 21.22
N GLU A 108 -18.69 -0.57 21.23
CA GLU A 108 -19.45 -0.81 19.99
C GLU A 108 -20.08 0.48 19.46
N ALA A 109 -20.63 1.31 20.35
CA ALA A 109 -21.07 2.66 20.00
C ALA A 109 -19.92 3.53 19.46
N VAL A 110 -18.74 3.50 20.10
CA VAL A 110 -17.54 4.21 19.62
C VAL A 110 -17.15 3.77 18.21
N LYS A 111 -17.12 2.47 17.95
CA LYS A 111 -16.78 1.93 16.62
C LYS A 111 -17.71 2.44 15.52
N LEU A 112 -19.00 2.59 15.80
CA LEU A 112 -19.97 3.14 14.85
C LEU A 112 -19.78 4.65 14.67
N LEU A 113 -19.67 5.39 15.78
CA LEU A 113 -19.65 6.85 15.81
C LEU A 113 -18.31 7.45 15.35
N ALA A 114 -17.18 6.80 15.62
CA ALA A 114 -15.84 7.30 15.30
C ALA A 114 -15.61 7.51 13.79
N SER A 115 -16.39 6.84 12.93
CA SER A 115 -16.29 7.07 11.49
C SER A 115 -16.98 8.36 11.02
N ILE A 116 -17.85 8.94 11.85
CA ILE A 116 -18.78 10.02 11.50
C ILE A 116 -18.51 11.28 12.35
N GLU A 117 -18.40 11.15 13.67
CA GLU A 117 -18.22 12.27 14.60
C GLU A 117 -16.76 12.51 15.01
N ARG A 118 -15.81 11.89 14.32
CA ARG A 118 -14.38 12.13 14.57
C ARG A 118 -13.98 13.56 14.22
N MET A 119 -13.07 14.12 15.02
CA MET A 119 -12.58 15.51 14.96
C MET A 119 -13.52 16.59 15.52
N PHE A 120 -14.72 16.25 15.99
CA PHE A 120 -15.46 17.18 16.84
C PHE A 120 -14.73 17.31 18.19
N CYS A 121 -14.62 18.54 18.68
CA CYS A 121 -14.09 18.84 20.01
C CYS A 121 -15.15 19.56 20.83
N GLN A 122 -15.10 19.37 22.15
CA GLN A 122 -15.93 20.18 23.05
C GLN A 122 -15.38 21.60 23.14
N LYS A 123 -16.04 22.48 23.92
CA LYS A 123 -15.74 23.91 23.98
C LYS A 123 -14.27 24.25 24.30
N SER A 124 -13.62 23.47 25.16
CA SER A 124 -12.19 23.65 25.51
C SER A 124 -11.21 22.98 24.54
N GLY A 125 -11.70 22.42 23.42
CA GLY A 125 -10.88 21.73 22.42
C GLY A 125 -10.59 20.27 22.76
N TRP A 126 -11.21 19.70 23.79
CA TRP A 126 -11.04 18.28 24.13
C TRP A 126 -11.71 17.36 23.12
N THR A 127 -10.98 16.33 22.70
CA THR A 127 -11.40 15.33 21.72
C THR A 127 -11.84 14.03 22.39
N ALA A 128 -12.45 13.12 21.62
CA ALA A 128 -12.82 11.80 22.11
C ALA A 128 -11.58 10.98 22.56
N LEU A 129 -10.44 11.12 21.87
CA LEU A 129 -9.19 10.49 22.28
C LEU A 129 -8.65 11.05 23.61
N MET A 130 -8.79 12.35 23.86
CA MET A 130 -8.43 12.95 25.16
C MET A 130 -9.30 12.42 26.29
N TYR A 131 -10.60 12.22 26.05
CA TYR A 131 -11.49 11.54 27.01
C TYR A 131 -11.11 10.07 27.23
N ALA A 132 -10.75 9.34 26.17
CA ALA A 132 -10.32 7.95 26.27
C ALA A 132 -9.02 7.84 27.09
N ALA A 133 -8.08 8.76 26.85
CA ALA A 133 -6.86 8.90 27.62
C ALA A 133 -7.13 9.26 29.08
N TYR A 134 -8.07 10.16 29.38
CA TYR A 134 -8.39 10.55 30.75
C TYR A 134 -8.99 9.38 31.56
N TRP A 135 -9.95 8.68 30.98
CA TRP A 135 -10.72 7.61 31.64
C TRP A 135 -10.11 6.20 31.49
N GLY A 136 -8.96 6.06 30.83
CA GLY A 136 -8.31 4.76 30.64
C GLY A 136 -9.10 3.81 29.74
N ARG A 137 -9.78 4.33 28.71
CA ARG A 137 -10.68 3.55 27.84
C ARG A 137 -9.91 2.89 26.69
N GLU A 138 -9.01 1.97 27.03
CA GLU A 138 -8.10 1.31 26.07
C GLU A 138 -8.83 0.70 24.86
N ASN A 139 -9.99 0.05 25.08
CA ASN A 139 -10.78 -0.58 24.02
C ASN A 139 -11.34 0.41 22.98
N CYS A 140 -11.43 1.70 23.32
CA CYS A 140 -11.92 2.74 22.42
C CYS A 140 -10.78 3.34 21.56
N VAL A 141 -9.55 3.32 22.06
CA VAL A 141 -8.39 3.99 21.46
C VAL A 141 -8.11 3.57 20.02
N PRO A 142 -8.18 2.28 19.61
CA PRO A 142 -7.95 1.86 18.23
C PRO A 142 -8.85 2.56 17.21
N PHE A 143 -10.07 2.95 17.61
CA PHE A 143 -11.03 3.64 16.74
C PHE A 143 -10.81 5.16 16.71
N LEU A 144 -10.02 5.69 17.63
CA LEU A 144 -9.82 7.13 17.86
C LEU A 144 -8.41 7.63 17.47
N LEU A 145 -7.55 6.75 16.93
CA LEU A 145 -6.18 7.11 16.50
C LEU A 145 -6.12 8.19 15.41
N GLY A 146 -7.25 8.55 14.79
CA GLY A 146 -7.32 9.70 13.89
C GLY A 146 -7.26 11.07 14.58
N GLU A 147 -7.30 11.12 15.91
CA GLU A 147 -7.27 12.36 16.72
C GLU A 147 -5.92 12.60 17.41
N ILE A 148 -4.90 11.79 17.09
CA ILE A 148 -3.53 11.95 17.60
C ILE A 148 -2.95 13.31 17.19
N CYS A 149 -2.10 13.88 18.06
CA CYS A 149 -1.47 15.19 17.92
C CYS A 149 -2.44 16.39 17.90
N ILE A 150 -3.74 16.19 18.14
CA ILE A 150 -4.66 17.31 18.38
C ILE A 150 -4.38 17.86 19.78
N GLN A 151 -4.24 19.18 19.87
CA GLN A 151 -4.07 19.91 21.13
C GLN A 151 -5.36 20.62 21.51
N SER A 152 -5.66 20.61 22.81
CA SER A 152 -6.78 21.39 23.35
C SER A 152 -6.55 22.89 23.12
N THR A 153 -7.63 23.66 23.05
CA THR A 153 -7.54 25.09 22.74
C THR A 153 -7.48 25.96 23.99
N GLU A 154 -8.17 25.53 25.05
CA GLU A 154 -8.31 26.30 26.29
C GLU A 154 -8.06 25.41 27.51
N GLN A 155 -7.78 26.05 28.65
CA GLN A 155 -7.69 25.32 29.92
C GLN A 155 -9.02 24.63 30.22
N TYR A 156 -8.94 23.40 30.69
CA TYR A 156 -10.11 22.61 31.07
C TYR A 156 -9.94 22.02 32.46
N THR A 157 -10.94 22.23 33.30
CA THR A 157 -11.07 21.56 34.60
C THR A 157 -12.06 20.41 34.44
N THR A 158 -11.62 19.19 34.70
CA THR A 158 -12.47 18.00 34.59
C THR A 158 -13.45 17.90 35.76
N GLU A 159 -14.42 16.99 35.66
CA GLU A 159 -15.41 16.72 36.70
C GLU A 159 -14.79 16.23 38.02
N LEU A 160 -13.60 15.61 37.98
CA LEU A 160 -12.85 15.19 39.18
C LEU A 160 -11.95 16.30 39.75
N GLY A 161 -11.95 17.49 39.15
CA GLY A 161 -11.18 18.65 39.60
C GLY A 161 -9.75 18.73 39.08
N ASP A 162 -9.35 17.87 38.14
CA ASP A 162 -8.03 17.98 37.52
C ASP A 162 -8.00 19.14 36.52
N VAL A 163 -6.94 19.94 36.57
CA VAL A 163 -6.77 21.10 35.70
C VAL A 163 -5.74 20.78 34.64
N PHE A 164 -6.16 20.86 33.37
CA PHE A 164 -5.28 20.74 32.22
C PHE A 164 -5.19 22.09 31.50
N PRO A 165 -3.99 22.63 31.24
CA PRO A 165 -3.84 23.86 30.47
C PRO A 165 -4.31 23.67 29.02
N GLY A 166 -4.49 24.77 28.30
CA GLY A 166 -4.62 24.69 26.84
C GLY A 166 -3.36 24.09 26.22
N GLY A 167 -3.46 23.51 25.02
CA GLY A 167 -2.33 22.87 24.35
C GLY A 167 -2.11 21.40 24.74
N VAL A 168 -2.85 20.85 25.72
CA VAL A 168 -2.64 19.44 26.12
C VAL A 168 -3.05 18.44 25.04
N THR A 169 -2.31 17.34 24.95
CA THR A 169 -2.59 16.19 24.06
C THR A 169 -3.11 14.98 24.85
N ALA A 170 -3.53 13.94 24.13
CA ALA A 170 -3.98 12.69 24.74
C ALA A 170 -2.86 11.96 25.50
N LEU A 171 -1.61 11.98 25.00
CA LEU A 171 -0.45 11.43 25.70
C LEU A 171 -0.17 12.14 27.02
N MET A 172 -0.25 13.48 27.05
CA MET A 172 -0.05 14.25 28.30
C MET A 172 -1.09 13.87 29.36
N ILE A 173 -2.35 13.72 28.94
CA ILE A 173 -3.45 13.30 29.80
C ILE A 173 -3.25 11.85 30.29
N ALA A 174 -2.88 10.93 29.39
CA ALA A 174 -2.62 9.53 29.74
C ALA A 174 -1.44 9.40 30.72
N ALA A 175 -0.38 10.19 30.50
CA ALA A 175 0.79 10.25 31.37
C ALA A 175 0.43 10.79 32.77
N ALA A 176 -0.33 11.89 32.85
CA ALA A 176 -0.81 12.44 34.12
C ALA A 176 -1.70 11.46 34.90
N ARG A 177 -2.48 10.65 34.19
CA ARG A 177 -3.43 9.70 34.78
C ARG A 177 -2.85 8.32 35.08
N GLY A 178 -1.66 8.00 34.58
CA GLY A 178 -1.05 6.69 34.81
C GLY A 178 -1.43 5.59 33.82
N HIS A 179 -2.03 5.91 32.67
CA HIS A 179 -2.55 4.91 31.74
C HIS A 179 -1.48 4.40 30.77
N TYR A 180 -0.65 3.47 31.23
CA TYR A 180 0.52 2.95 30.51
C TYR A 180 0.23 2.48 29.08
N THR A 181 -0.80 1.66 28.87
CA THR A 181 -1.09 1.08 27.54
C THR A 181 -1.40 2.16 26.52
N ILE A 182 -2.16 3.17 26.92
CA ILE A 182 -2.52 4.32 26.06
C ILE A 182 -1.29 5.20 25.83
N ALA A 183 -0.54 5.50 26.89
CA ALA A 183 0.66 6.32 26.78
C ALA A 183 1.72 5.67 25.88
N SER A 184 1.96 4.37 26.02
CA SER A 184 2.89 3.60 25.17
C SER A 184 2.49 3.64 23.69
N LEU A 185 1.19 3.53 23.41
CA LEU A 185 0.69 3.59 22.04
C LEU A 185 0.85 4.99 21.41
N LEU A 186 0.67 6.05 22.20
CA LEU A 186 0.75 7.44 21.74
C LEU A 186 2.17 8.02 21.80
N TYR A 187 3.09 7.33 22.48
CA TYR A 187 4.42 7.83 22.84
C TYR A 187 5.18 8.39 21.63
N ASP A 188 5.44 7.57 20.62
CA ASP A 188 6.23 7.97 19.45
C ASP A 188 5.59 9.08 18.63
N ALA A 189 4.28 9.29 18.75
CA ALA A 189 3.56 10.29 17.97
C ALA A 189 3.46 11.65 18.69
N GLU A 190 3.42 11.68 20.02
CA GLU A 190 3.12 12.88 20.80
C GLU A 190 4.21 13.29 21.82
N ARG A 191 5.26 12.48 22.02
CA ARG A 191 6.26 12.71 23.10
C ARG A 191 6.93 14.08 23.06
N ASP A 192 7.09 14.65 21.88
CA ASP A 192 7.82 15.90 21.63
C ASP A 192 6.88 17.13 21.61
N LEU A 193 5.57 16.94 21.81
CA LEU A 193 4.61 18.03 21.93
C LEU A 193 4.61 18.61 23.36
N CYS A 194 4.32 19.91 23.48
CA CYS A 194 4.18 20.63 24.75
C CYS A 194 2.83 21.34 24.83
N ASP A 195 2.31 21.52 26.05
CA ASP A 195 1.13 22.34 26.29
C ASP A 195 1.46 23.84 26.23
N ASN A 196 0.46 24.72 26.41
CA ASN A 196 0.66 26.17 26.34
C ASN A 196 1.56 26.73 27.46
N ASN A 197 1.87 25.92 28.47
CA ASN A 197 2.82 26.27 29.53
C ASN A 197 4.22 25.69 29.25
N GLY A 198 4.42 25.04 28.10
CA GLY A 198 5.69 24.43 27.73
C GLY A 198 5.93 23.04 28.30
N ASN A 199 4.93 22.42 28.94
CA ASN A 199 5.11 21.13 29.59
C ASN A 199 4.88 19.97 28.61
N THR A 200 5.82 19.03 28.56
CA THR A 200 5.71 17.81 27.74
C THR A 200 4.97 16.70 28.47
N ALA A 201 4.68 15.60 27.78
CA ALA A 201 4.12 14.40 28.42
C ALA A 201 4.99 13.85 29.56
N ALA A 202 6.31 14.01 29.49
CA ALA A 202 7.23 13.61 30.56
C ALA A 202 7.06 14.46 31.84
N PHE A 203 6.72 15.75 31.71
CA PHE A 203 6.39 16.59 32.86
C PHE A 203 5.11 16.10 33.55
N HIS A 204 4.08 15.80 32.75
CA HIS A 204 2.80 15.29 33.24
C HIS A 204 2.92 13.90 33.88
N ALA A 205 3.87 13.06 33.41
CA ALA A 205 4.19 11.76 34.00
C ALA A 205 4.64 11.79 35.47
N ARG A 206 5.03 12.96 36.02
CA ARG A 206 5.38 13.13 37.45
C ARG A 206 4.26 12.71 38.38
N ASN A 207 3.02 12.94 37.95
CA ASN A 207 1.80 12.63 38.68
C ASN A 207 1.24 11.23 38.35
N GLY A 208 1.86 10.52 37.40
CA GLY A 208 1.48 9.18 36.97
C GLY A 208 2.13 8.04 37.78
N THR A 209 1.91 6.79 37.35
CA THR A 209 2.46 5.60 38.03
C THR A 209 3.95 5.40 37.76
N ASP A 210 4.59 4.52 38.53
CA ASP A 210 6.01 4.18 38.36
C ASP A 210 6.32 3.61 36.97
N GLU A 211 5.39 2.85 36.38
CA GLU A 211 5.52 2.31 35.02
C GLU A 211 5.50 3.40 33.95
N ILE A 212 4.65 4.41 34.12
CA ILE A 212 4.64 5.60 33.25
C ILE A 212 5.93 6.38 33.41
N ARG A 213 6.40 6.62 34.64
CA ARG A 213 7.69 7.29 34.87
C ARG A 213 8.84 6.51 34.24
N ALA A 214 8.82 5.18 34.31
CA ALA A 214 9.80 4.32 33.66
C ALA A 214 9.78 4.46 32.13
N LEU A 215 8.59 4.56 31.51
CA LEU A 215 8.44 4.77 30.06
C LEU A 215 9.18 6.03 29.58
N PHE A 216 9.10 7.13 30.34
CA PHE A 216 9.77 8.39 29.99
C PHE A 216 11.25 8.46 30.43
N ASN A 217 11.65 7.72 31.47
CA ASN A 217 13.05 7.69 31.95
C ASN A 217 14.01 6.85 31.09
N HIS A 218 13.55 5.76 30.46
CA HIS A 218 14.42 4.88 29.65
C HIS A 218 14.78 5.47 28.27
N SER A 219 14.15 6.59 27.90
CA SER A 219 14.20 7.21 26.57
C SER A 219 15.07 8.46 26.45
N GLY A 220 15.77 8.88 27.50
CA GLY A 220 16.63 10.08 27.49
C GLY A 220 15.90 11.42 27.67
N ALA A 221 14.56 11.40 27.77
CA ALA A 221 13.77 12.57 28.17
C ALA A 221 13.76 12.68 29.70
N SER A 222 14.52 13.61 30.28
CA SER A 222 14.52 13.82 31.73
C SER A 222 13.15 14.32 32.19
N ILE A 223 12.56 13.66 33.20
CA ILE A 223 11.34 14.12 33.89
C ILE A 223 11.56 15.51 34.52
N ASP A 224 12.81 15.89 34.79
CA ASP A 224 13.23 17.17 35.37
C ASP A 224 13.65 18.22 34.34
N SER A 225 13.47 17.96 33.04
CA SER A 225 13.71 18.97 32.01
C SER A 225 12.87 20.22 32.27
N PRO A 226 13.43 21.44 32.12
CA PRO A 226 12.66 22.67 32.26
C PRO A 226 11.54 22.72 31.21
N PRO A 227 10.46 23.49 31.46
CA PRO A 227 9.42 23.74 30.47
C PRO A 227 10.08 24.16 29.16
N VAL A 228 9.71 23.44 28.11
CA VAL A 228 10.15 23.74 26.76
C VAL A 228 9.45 25.02 26.36
N ASP A 229 10.16 26.01 25.82
CA ASP A 229 9.49 27.22 25.31
C ASP A 229 8.40 26.78 24.32
N PRO A 230 7.11 27.09 24.54
CA PRO A 230 6.05 26.72 23.60
C PRO A 230 6.29 27.30 22.20
N ASP A 231 7.16 28.32 22.10
CA ASP A 231 7.72 28.86 20.87
C ASP A 231 9.09 28.22 20.50
N ILE A 232 9.31 26.89 20.65
CA ILE A 232 10.39 26.25 19.87
C ILE A 232 10.10 26.48 18.38
N GLY A 233 10.72 27.55 17.90
CA GLY A 233 10.78 28.03 16.55
C GLY A 233 9.52 27.85 15.72
N GLY A 234 8.31 28.13 16.22
CA GLY A 234 7.10 28.11 15.38
C GLY A 234 6.77 26.75 14.72
N ILE A 235 7.29 25.63 15.25
CA ILE A 235 7.09 24.30 14.66
C ILE A 235 5.64 23.86 14.86
N THR A 236 4.90 23.74 13.76
CA THR A 236 3.49 23.31 13.78
C THR A 236 3.34 21.79 13.79
N PRO A 237 2.18 21.24 14.23
CA PRO A 237 1.89 19.81 14.11
C PRO A 237 2.02 19.28 12.67
N LEU A 238 1.69 20.12 11.68
CA LEU A 238 1.86 19.78 10.26
C LEU A 238 3.33 19.60 9.89
N MET A 239 4.21 20.51 10.36
CA MET A 239 5.65 20.43 10.11
C MET A 239 6.28 19.17 10.71
N HIS A 240 5.93 18.85 11.94
CA HIS A 240 6.46 17.68 12.62
C HIS A 240 5.92 16.38 11.99
N ALA A 241 4.62 16.32 11.67
CA ALA A 241 4.02 15.17 10.99
C ALA A 241 4.62 14.94 9.59
N ALA A 242 4.92 16.01 8.86
CA ALA A 242 5.54 15.95 7.55
C ALA A 242 6.99 15.44 7.62
N GLU A 243 7.74 15.86 8.63
CA GLU A 243 9.10 15.39 8.88
C GLU A 243 9.15 13.90 9.27
N MET A 244 8.22 13.46 10.13
CA MET A 244 8.14 12.10 10.69
C MET A 244 7.36 11.10 9.81
N SER A 245 6.95 11.48 8.60
CA SER A 245 6.21 10.63 7.66
C SER A 245 4.86 10.10 8.19
N LYS A 246 4.15 10.91 8.99
CA LYS A 246 2.85 10.54 9.57
C LYS A 246 1.71 11.06 8.69
N ILE A 247 1.52 10.45 7.52
CA ILE A 247 0.65 10.97 6.45
C ILE A 247 -0.82 11.15 6.87
N THR A 248 -1.35 10.31 7.74
CA THR A 248 -2.69 10.48 8.31
C THR A 248 -2.83 11.81 9.07
N ILE A 249 -1.78 12.19 9.80
CA ILE A 249 -1.69 13.43 10.57
C ILE A 249 -1.43 14.61 9.64
N VAL A 250 -0.56 14.46 8.63
CA VAL A 250 -0.35 15.50 7.59
C VAL A 250 -1.68 15.88 6.92
N ARG A 251 -2.53 14.89 6.61
CA ARG A 251 -3.89 15.14 6.06
C ARG A 251 -4.83 15.84 7.03
N ALA A 252 -4.73 15.55 8.33
CA ALA A 252 -5.58 16.15 9.36
C ALA A 252 -5.12 17.56 9.76
N ALA A 253 -3.82 17.85 9.64
CA ALA A 253 -3.19 19.09 10.10
C ALA A 253 -3.05 20.16 9.00
N LEU A 254 -3.70 19.99 7.84
CA LEU A 254 -3.62 20.94 6.70
C LEU A 254 -4.06 22.37 7.07
N LYS A 255 -4.80 22.59 8.17
CA LYS A 255 -5.11 23.94 8.67
C LYS A 255 -3.88 24.80 8.99
N HIS A 256 -2.69 24.21 9.10
CA HIS A 256 -1.42 24.90 9.37
C HIS A 256 -0.57 25.17 8.13
N ILE A 257 -1.10 24.97 6.91
CA ILE A 257 -0.42 25.24 5.64
C ILE A 257 0.19 26.65 5.62
N GLY A 258 1.41 26.76 5.10
CA GLY A 258 2.09 28.03 4.86
C GLY A 258 2.65 28.72 6.10
N LYS A 259 2.47 28.15 7.30
CA LYS A 259 3.22 28.57 8.47
C LYS A 259 4.70 28.17 8.30
N VAL A 260 5.59 28.92 8.95
CA VAL A 260 7.05 28.69 8.92
C VAL A 260 7.61 28.52 10.32
N ASP A 261 8.66 27.71 10.45
CA ASP A 261 9.45 27.61 11.67
C ASP A 261 10.44 28.80 11.84
N ALA A 262 11.25 28.81 12.90
CA ALA A 262 12.21 29.87 13.20
C ALA A 262 13.24 30.06 12.08
N GLU A 263 13.62 28.97 11.43
CA GLU A 263 14.51 28.96 10.27
C GLU A 263 13.78 29.37 8.97
N GLY A 264 12.47 29.62 9.03
CA GLY A 264 11.67 30.01 7.88
C GLY A 264 11.19 28.83 7.02
N ARG A 265 11.24 27.60 7.53
CA ARG A 265 10.88 26.39 6.78
C ARG A 265 9.40 26.05 6.94
N THR A 266 8.75 25.70 5.83
CA THR A 266 7.39 25.16 5.85
C THR A 266 7.38 23.65 6.11
N ALA A 267 6.19 23.05 6.24
CA ALA A 267 6.06 21.60 6.37
C ALA A 267 6.63 20.84 5.16
N LEU A 268 6.43 21.36 3.94
CA LEU A 268 7.02 20.80 2.73
C LEU A 268 8.56 20.87 2.75
N MET A 269 9.15 21.98 3.18
CA MET A 269 10.61 22.12 3.25
C MET A 269 11.24 21.11 4.21
N ARG A 270 10.55 20.79 5.31
CA ARG A 270 10.98 19.75 6.26
C ARG A 270 10.78 18.34 5.72
N ALA A 271 9.67 18.07 5.03
CA ALA A 271 9.47 16.79 4.34
C ALA A 271 10.55 16.54 3.27
N ILE A 272 10.96 17.59 2.54
CA ILE A 272 12.06 17.52 1.57
C ILE A 272 13.37 17.16 2.27
N HIS A 273 13.66 17.82 3.40
CA HIS A 273 14.88 17.60 4.17
C HIS A 273 14.94 16.19 4.79
N SER A 274 13.82 15.67 5.30
CA SER A 274 13.75 14.33 5.89
C SER A 274 13.59 13.19 4.86
N GLY A 275 13.34 13.52 3.58
CA GLY A 275 13.14 12.52 2.53
C GLY A 275 11.77 11.84 2.55
N CYS A 276 10.76 12.48 3.14
CA CYS A 276 9.41 11.92 3.25
C CYS A 276 8.61 12.08 1.94
N GLU A 277 8.72 11.10 1.04
CA GLU A 277 8.10 11.13 -0.29
C GLU A 277 6.58 11.35 -0.24
N GLN A 278 5.86 10.61 0.60
CA GLN A 278 4.40 10.71 0.70
C GLN A 278 3.92 12.06 1.24
N ALA A 279 4.70 12.72 2.11
CA ALA A 279 4.36 14.07 2.59
C ALA A 279 4.68 15.12 1.51
N ILE A 280 5.77 14.94 0.75
CA ILE A 280 6.10 15.79 -0.41
C ILE A 280 4.98 15.70 -1.45
N GLU A 281 4.54 14.50 -1.82
CA GLU A 281 3.44 14.30 -2.79
C GLU A 281 2.15 15.01 -2.38
N LEU A 282 1.87 15.04 -1.08
CA LEU A 282 0.66 15.67 -0.54
C LEU A 282 0.79 17.20 -0.43
N LEU A 283 1.94 17.69 -0.01
CA LEU A 283 2.15 19.11 0.32
C LEU A 283 2.66 19.92 -0.88
N ALA A 284 3.38 19.33 -1.83
CA ALA A 284 3.95 20.04 -2.98
C ALA A 284 2.90 20.75 -3.86
N PRO A 285 1.72 20.17 -4.16
CA PRO A 285 0.68 20.89 -4.90
C PRO A 285 0.12 22.12 -4.18
N ILE A 286 0.37 22.23 -2.86
CA ILE A 286 -0.20 23.25 -1.98
C ILE A 286 0.86 24.30 -1.62
N GLU A 287 2.03 23.87 -1.14
CA GLU A 287 3.12 24.72 -0.66
C GLU A 287 4.22 24.93 -1.70
N GLY A 288 4.17 24.26 -2.87
CA GLY A 288 5.26 24.30 -3.85
C GLY A 288 5.57 25.67 -4.47
N SER A 289 4.61 26.60 -4.40
CA SER A 289 4.77 27.99 -4.85
C SER A 289 5.31 28.95 -3.78
N ILE A 290 5.43 28.49 -2.53
CA ILE A 290 5.94 29.30 -1.43
C ILE A 290 7.44 29.50 -1.62
N ARG A 291 7.93 30.71 -1.30
CA ARG A 291 9.36 31.04 -1.36
C ARG A 291 9.99 30.99 0.02
N THR A 292 11.27 30.63 0.08
CA THR A 292 12.06 30.69 1.32
C THR A 292 12.18 32.14 1.81
N ARG A 293 12.69 32.34 3.03
CA ARG A 293 12.96 33.68 3.58
C ARG A 293 13.88 34.52 2.66
N ASP A 294 14.81 33.87 1.98
CA ASP A 294 15.75 34.50 1.05
C ASP A 294 15.19 34.64 -0.39
N GLY A 295 13.90 34.34 -0.59
CA GLY A 295 13.21 34.48 -1.87
C GLY A 295 13.40 33.32 -2.86
N GLN A 296 14.12 32.26 -2.47
CA GLN A 296 14.35 31.09 -3.33
C GLN A 296 13.08 30.25 -3.48
N SER A 297 12.93 29.59 -4.63
CA SER A 297 11.88 28.59 -4.85
C SER A 297 12.13 27.34 -3.99
N ILE A 298 11.08 26.54 -3.73
CA ILE A 298 11.21 25.22 -3.09
C ILE A 298 12.17 24.32 -3.89
N TRP A 299 12.13 24.41 -5.22
CA TRP A 299 13.05 23.69 -6.11
C TRP A 299 14.50 24.04 -5.82
N ALA A 300 14.84 25.33 -5.84
CA ALA A 300 16.18 25.81 -5.57
C ALA A 300 16.66 25.41 -4.16
N TYR A 301 15.78 25.49 -3.16
CA TYR A 301 16.05 25.02 -1.80
C TYR A 301 16.40 23.53 -1.75
N ALA A 302 15.63 22.67 -2.44
CA ALA A 302 15.85 21.23 -2.46
C ALA A 302 17.18 20.85 -3.14
N ILE A 303 17.55 21.55 -4.22
CA ILE A 303 18.82 21.35 -4.92
C ILE A 303 20.00 21.83 -4.06
N ALA A 304 19.91 23.02 -3.45
CA ALA A 304 20.94 23.55 -2.56
C ALA A 304 21.17 22.63 -1.34
N SER A 305 20.11 22.01 -0.83
CA SER A 305 20.15 21.04 0.28
C SER A 305 20.66 19.64 -0.13
N ARG A 306 20.97 19.41 -1.42
CA ARG A 306 21.40 18.12 -2.00
C ARG A 306 20.38 16.98 -1.81
N CYS A 307 19.11 17.30 -1.59
CA CYS A 307 18.02 16.33 -1.43
C CYS A 307 17.47 15.87 -2.79
N PHE A 308 18.32 15.30 -3.66
CA PHE A 308 17.95 15.04 -5.07
C PHE A 308 16.75 14.10 -5.25
N LYS A 309 16.59 13.08 -4.40
CA LYS A 309 15.43 12.18 -4.45
C LYS A 309 14.14 12.92 -4.09
N SER A 310 14.16 13.71 -3.02
CA SER A 310 13.04 14.56 -2.61
C SER A 310 12.70 15.61 -3.67
N ALA A 311 13.71 16.21 -4.31
CA ALA A 311 13.52 17.15 -5.41
C ALA A 311 12.85 16.47 -6.62
N HIS A 312 13.27 15.25 -6.97
CA HIS A 312 12.63 14.48 -8.03
C HIS A 312 11.15 14.22 -7.72
N VAL A 313 10.83 13.73 -6.51
CA VAL A 313 9.43 13.53 -6.07
C VAL A 313 8.65 14.84 -6.08
N PHE A 314 9.24 15.95 -5.64
CA PHE A 314 8.60 17.27 -5.73
C PHE A 314 8.27 17.63 -7.19
N SER A 315 9.21 17.45 -8.14
CA SER A 315 8.96 17.78 -9.56
C SER A 315 7.98 16.86 -10.28
N SER A 316 7.72 15.67 -9.75
CA SER A 316 6.73 14.76 -10.35
C SER A 316 5.30 15.28 -10.10
N VAL A 317 5.04 15.83 -8.91
CA VAL A 317 3.72 16.34 -8.50
C VAL A 317 3.55 17.86 -8.61
N TYR A 318 4.64 18.62 -8.69
CA TYR A 318 4.64 20.07 -8.89
C TYR A 318 5.41 20.42 -10.18
N THR A 319 4.88 21.32 -11.01
CA THR A 319 5.53 21.70 -12.27
C THR A 319 6.51 22.85 -12.04
N VAL A 320 7.79 22.54 -12.09
CA VAL A 320 8.90 23.50 -11.94
C VAL A 320 9.02 24.35 -13.21
N GLN A 321 9.01 25.67 -13.06
CA GLN A 321 9.17 26.63 -14.15
C GLN A 321 10.63 27.03 -14.36
N HIS A 322 10.96 27.68 -15.48
CA HIS A 322 12.32 28.20 -15.71
C HIS A 322 12.75 29.20 -14.62
N ASP A 323 11.82 30.05 -14.16
CA ASP A 323 12.05 31.04 -13.08
C ASP A 323 12.32 30.41 -11.71
N ASP A 324 12.05 29.11 -11.54
CA ASP A 324 12.33 28.39 -10.30
C ASP A 324 13.78 27.89 -10.22
N LEU A 325 14.53 27.91 -11.33
CA LEU A 325 15.94 27.53 -11.36
C LEU A 325 16.80 28.63 -10.73
N HIS A 326 17.69 28.25 -9.80
CA HIS A 326 18.67 29.19 -9.24
C HIS A 326 19.76 29.47 -10.28
N PHE A 327 19.97 30.75 -10.62
CA PHE A 327 21.13 31.20 -11.38
C PHE A 327 22.35 31.24 -10.46
N ILE A 328 23.49 30.72 -10.93
CA ILE A 328 24.78 30.99 -10.33
C ILE A 328 25.43 32.05 -11.22
N GLU A 329 25.62 33.27 -10.73
CA GLU A 329 26.35 34.31 -11.45
C GLU A 329 27.74 33.78 -11.83
N GLY A 330 28.00 33.67 -13.13
CA GLY A 330 29.25 33.15 -13.65
C GLY A 330 30.25 34.27 -13.95
N ASP A 331 31.45 34.16 -13.39
CA ASP A 331 32.63 34.97 -13.72
C ASP A 331 32.80 35.19 -15.23
N GLU A 332 32.89 36.47 -15.62
CA GLU A 332 33.45 37.17 -16.80
C GLU A 332 33.64 36.47 -18.17
N LYS A 333 33.13 35.26 -18.40
CA LYS A 333 33.22 34.51 -19.67
C LYS A 333 31.90 33.87 -20.08
N GLY A 334 30.81 34.63 -19.98
CA GLY A 334 29.68 34.62 -20.92
C GLY A 334 28.94 33.30 -21.18
N GLY A 335 28.75 32.44 -20.18
CA GLY A 335 27.85 31.29 -20.29
C GLY A 335 26.98 31.14 -19.04
N GLU A 336 25.66 31.10 -19.21
CA GLU A 336 24.70 30.85 -18.13
C GLU A 336 24.98 29.47 -17.50
N ARG A 337 25.32 29.41 -16.20
CA ARG A 337 25.49 28.16 -15.45
C ARG A 337 24.24 27.94 -14.60
N TYR A 338 23.54 26.84 -14.84
CA TYR A 338 22.33 26.48 -14.10
C TYR A 338 22.64 25.40 -13.06
N ALA A 339 21.91 25.43 -11.93
CA ALA A 339 21.86 24.29 -11.01
C ALA A 339 21.13 23.09 -11.66
N THR A 340 21.27 21.89 -11.08
CA THR A 340 20.62 20.65 -11.55
C THR A 340 19.13 20.86 -11.89
N THR A 341 18.72 20.51 -13.11
CA THR A 341 17.35 20.75 -13.60
C THR A 341 16.41 19.57 -13.30
N PRO A 342 15.07 19.79 -13.36
CA PRO A 342 14.09 18.71 -13.23
C PRO A 342 14.28 17.61 -14.28
N LEU A 343 14.67 18.00 -15.51
CA LEU A 343 14.96 17.08 -16.59
C LEU A 343 16.15 16.17 -16.28
N MET A 344 17.22 16.73 -15.69
CA MET A 344 18.39 15.95 -15.26
C MET A 344 18.05 14.95 -14.15
N LEU A 345 17.23 15.35 -13.16
CA LEU A 345 16.79 14.43 -12.12
C LEU A 345 15.86 13.35 -12.65
N ALA A 346 14.93 13.69 -13.55
CA ALA A 346 14.07 12.71 -14.20
C ALA A 346 14.90 11.67 -14.98
N ALA A 347 15.92 12.12 -15.72
CA ALA A 347 16.86 11.23 -16.40
C ALA A 347 17.66 10.33 -15.44
N ARG A 348 18.14 10.88 -14.31
CA ARG A 348 18.91 10.16 -13.29
C ARG A 348 18.09 9.09 -12.56
N PHE A 349 16.81 9.34 -12.31
CA PHE A 349 15.89 8.43 -11.64
C PHE A 349 15.03 7.60 -12.62
N GLU A 350 15.41 7.56 -13.89
CA GLU A 350 14.79 6.73 -14.93
C GLU A 350 13.30 7.05 -15.21
N ASP A 351 12.86 8.27 -14.88
CA ASP A 351 11.49 8.74 -15.07
C ASP A 351 11.27 9.30 -16.48
N SER A 352 10.95 8.40 -17.40
CA SER A 352 10.63 8.77 -18.80
C SER A 352 9.43 9.73 -18.95
N ASN A 353 8.48 9.74 -18.00
CA ASN A 353 7.35 10.68 -18.05
C ASN A 353 7.79 12.08 -17.61
N GLY A 354 8.63 12.16 -16.57
CA GLY A 354 9.30 13.38 -16.16
C GLY A 354 10.19 13.96 -17.26
N VAL A 355 10.92 13.12 -17.99
CA VAL A 355 11.72 13.53 -19.16
C VAL A 355 10.83 14.20 -20.22
N LYS A 356 9.70 13.59 -20.56
CA LYS A 356 8.72 14.18 -21.50
C LYS A 356 8.13 15.49 -20.98
N LYS A 357 7.78 15.54 -19.69
CA LYS A 357 7.21 16.72 -19.03
C LYS A 357 8.17 17.91 -19.07
N TYR A 358 9.46 17.67 -18.88
CA TYR A 358 10.48 18.71 -18.74
C TYR A 358 11.39 18.86 -19.97
N MET A 359 10.94 18.42 -21.14
CA MET A 359 11.74 18.47 -22.36
C MET A 359 12.12 19.90 -22.79
N SER A 360 11.38 20.92 -22.34
CA SER A 360 11.75 22.34 -22.54
C SER A 360 13.08 22.73 -21.90
N PHE A 361 13.57 21.96 -20.92
CA PHE A 361 14.85 22.16 -20.25
C PHE A 361 16.02 21.45 -20.95
N ALA A 362 15.79 20.81 -22.10
CA ALA A 362 16.85 20.12 -22.85
C ALA A 362 17.99 21.07 -23.22
N ARG A 363 19.22 20.56 -23.26
CA ARG A 363 20.48 21.29 -23.54
C ARG A 363 20.93 22.25 -22.45
N ILE A 364 20.14 22.49 -21.40
CA ILE A 364 20.63 23.18 -20.22
C ILE A 364 21.71 22.32 -19.56
N ARG A 365 22.79 22.96 -19.12
CA ARG A 365 23.94 22.29 -18.52
C ARG A 365 24.09 22.67 -17.06
N ASN A 366 24.47 21.70 -16.24
CA ASN A 366 24.76 21.94 -14.83
C ASN A 366 26.17 22.53 -14.62
N GLU A 367 26.60 22.66 -13.37
CA GLU A 367 27.93 23.15 -12.99
C GLU A 367 29.10 22.39 -13.66
N ASP A 368 28.96 21.07 -13.81
CA ASP A 368 29.94 20.19 -14.47
C ASP A 368 29.82 20.18 -16.01
N ARG A 369 28.94 21.02 -16.56
CA ARG A 369 28.49 21.01 -17.96
C ARG A 369 27.79 19.73 -18.41
N LYS A 370 27.29 18.89 -17.49
CA LYS A 370 26.52 17.69 -17.83
C LYS A 370 25.11 18.05 -18.29
N THR A 371 24.58 17.26 -19.24
CA THR A 371 23.20 17.34 -19.73
C THR A 371 22.35 16.18 -19.19
N ALA A 372 21.03 16.22 -19.38
CA ALA A 372 20.14 15.15 -18.94
C ALA A 372 20.45 13.81 -19.60
N LEU A 373 20.86 13.79 -20.88
CA LEU A 373 21.27 12.61 -21.61
C LEU A 373 22.47 11.89 -20.97
N MET A 374 23.42 12.64 -20.40
CA MET A 374 24.55 12.05 -19.67
C MET A 374 24.10 11.38 -18.36
N PHE A 375 23.13 11.98 -17.65
CA PHE A 375 22.52 11.35 -16.48
C PHE A 375 21.71 10.10 -16.85
N ALA A 376 20.99 10.12 -17.98
CA ALA A 376 20.25 8.95 -18.48
C ALA A 376 21.20 7.80 -18.87
N ALA A 377 22.36 8.13 -19.45
CA ALA A 377 23.39 7.17 -19.81
C ALA A 377 24.07 6.57 -18.57
N GLU A 378 24.37 7.38 -17.54
CA GLU A 378 24.88 6.92 -16.25
C GLU A 378 23.89 5.96 -15.55
N ALA A 379 22.58 6.26 -15.63
CA ALA A 379 21.51 5.45 -15.05
C ALA A 379 21.11 4.21 -15.89
N ASN A 380 21.75 3.97 -17.04
CA ASN A 380 21.41 2.88 -17.96
C ASN A 380 19.94 2.88 -18.44
N SER A 381 19.31 4.06 -18.52
CA SER A 381 17.89 4.17 -18.86
C SER A 381 17.66 4.29 -20.37
N SER A 382 17.44 3.17 -21.06
CA SER A 382 17.17 3.13 -22.51
C SER A 382 16.01 4.02 -22.93
N ARG A 383 14.93 4.07 -22.15
CA ARG A 383 13.76 4.93 -22.42
C ARG A 383 14.11 6.42 -22.37
N CYS A 384 14.81 6.85 -21.33
CA CYS A 384 15.19 8.26 -21.19
C CYS A 384 16.21 8.65 -22.27
N VAL A 385 17.16 7.77 -22.57
CA VAL A 385 18.14 7.99 -23.64
C VAL A 385 17.45 8.20 -24.98
N VAL A 386 16.52 7.34 -25.38
CA VAL A 386 15.80 7.46 -26.67
C VAL A 386 15.04 8.78 -26.80
N GLU A 387 14.39 9.24 -25.72
CA GLU A 387 13.63 10.50 -25.72
C GLU A 387 14.55 11.74 -25.74
N LEU A 388 15.70 11.67 -25.07
CA LEU A 388 16.65 12.78 -24.96
C LEU A 388 17.60 12.91 -26.15
N LEU A 389 17.93 11.78 -26.80
CA LEU A 389 18.90 11.68 -27.90
C LEU A 389 18.70 12.75 -28.97
N PRO A 390 17.48 12.94 -29.53
CA PRO A 390 17.28 13.89 -30.63
C PRO A 390 17.56 15.35 -30.23
N SER A 391 17.50 15.66 -28.94
CA SER A 391 17.62 17.03 -28.44
C SER A 391 19.00 17.35 -27.88
N GLU A 392 19.70 16.36 -27.33
CA GLU A 392 20.99 16.55 -26.62
C GLU A 392 22.18 15.83 -27.25
N GLN A 393 22.02 15.33 -28.49
CA GLN A 393 23.09 14.70 -29.24
C GLN A 393 24.36 15.54 -29.32
N GLY A 394 25.52 14.87 -29.21
CA GLY A 394 26.84 15.46 -29.41
C GLY A 394 27.30 16.45 -28.32
N GLN A 395 26.59 16.54 -27.19
CA GLN A 395 27.00 17.37 -26.06
C GLN A 395 28.10 16.67 -25.24
N THR A 396 29.01 17.45 -24.66
CA THR A 396 30.06 16.98 -23.75
C THR A 396 30.11 17.78 -22.46
N ASP A 397 30.51 17.12 -21.38
CA ASP A 397 30.74 17.77 -20.09
C ASP A 397 32.05 18.60 -20.08
N MET A 398 32.44 19.11 -18.91
CA MET A 398 33.65 19.93 -18.75
C MET A 398 34.96 19.16 -19.00
N TYR A 399 34.92 17.83 -18.93
CA TYR A 399 36.05 16.93 -19.18
C TYR A 399 36.04 16.35 -20.61
N GLY A 400 35.07 16.74 -21.44
CA GLY A 400 34.90 16.23 -22.79
C GLY A 400 34.18 14.87 -22.86
N TRP A 401 33.57 14.40 -21.77
CA TRP A 401 32.84 13.14 -21.77
C TRP A 401 31.47 13.32 -22.42
N SER A 402 31.19 12.45 -23.40
CA SER A 402 29.87 12.30 -24.00
C SER A 402 28.98 11.36 -23.19
N ALA A 403 27.69 11.32 -23.47
CA ALA A 403 26.78 10.35 -22.88
C ALA A 403 27.23 8.89 -23.13
N LEU A 404 27.81 8.59 -24.30
CA LEU A 404 28.41 7.28 -24.57
C LEU A 404 29.58 6.97 -23.64
N ALA A 405 30.44 7.95 -23.33
CA ALA A 405 31.56 7.76 -22.41
C ALA A 405 31.05 7.44 -20.98
N TYR A 406 29.98 8.12 -20.54
CA TYR A 406 29.29 7.78 -19.29
C TYR A 406 28.72 6.36 -19.32
N ALA A 407 28.04 5.96 -20.39
CA ALA A 407 27.48 4.62 -20.49
C ALA A 407 28.56 3.53 -20.39
N ILE A 408 29.70 3.71 -21.06
CA ILE A 408 30.81 2.76 -21.03
C ILE A 408 31.46 2.72 -19.64
N ALA A 409 31.75 3.89 -19.04
CA ALA A 409 32.44 3.97 -17.76
C ALA A 409 31.64 3.35 -16.60
N TYR A 410 30.31 3.47 -16.65
CA TYR A 410 29.40 2.96 -15.61
C TYR A 410 28.81 1.58 -15.92
N GLY A 411 29.21 0.95 -17.04
CA GLY A 411 28.72 -0.38 -17.41
C GLY A 411 27.24 -0.42 -17.82
N ALA A 412 26.74 0.68 -18.37
CA ALA A 412 25.36 0.84 -18.81
C ALA A 412 25.14 0.22 -20.21
N TYR A 413 25.15 -1.11 -20.28
CA TYR A 413 25.20 -1.85 -21.55
C TYR A 413 23.95 -1.69 -22.43
N GLU A 414 22.79 -1.40 -21.84
CA GLU A 414 21.53 -1.32 -22.58
C GLU A 414 21.46 -0.06 -23.44
N VAL A 415 22.05 1.05 -22.96
CA VAL A 415 22.00 2.35 -23.64
C VAL A 415 23.06 2.51 -24.73
N ILE A 416 24.16 1.73 -24.67
CA ILE A 416 25.28 1.82 -25.60
C ILE A 416 24.83 1.73 -27.07
N PRO A 417 23.99 0.76 -27.50
CA PRO A 417 23.56 0.68 -28.90
C PRO A 417 22.81 1.92 -29.40
N TYR A 418 22.02 2.56 -28.53
CA TYR A 418 21.28 3.78 -28.87
C TYR A 418 22.23 4.97 -29.02
N LEU A 419 23.17 5.12 -28.08
CA LEU A 419 24.18 6.18 -28.07
C LEU A 419 25.28 5.98 -29.14
N TRP A 420 25.50 4.75 -29.58
CA TRP A 420 26.50 4.43 -30.60
C TRP A 420 26.13 5.00 -31.98
N SER A 421 24.83 5.04 -32.27
CA SER A 421 24.31 5.66 -33.50
C SER A 421 24.68 7.15 -33.64
N GLU A 422 25.07 7.81 -32.53
CA GLU A 422 25.46 9.22 -32.52
C GLU A 422 26.77 9.51 -33.26
N PHE A 423 27.68 8.53 -33.36
CA PHE A 423 29.02 8.77 -33.91
C PHE A 423 29.13 8.60 -35.43
N GLY A 424 28.04 8.24 -36.12
CA GLY A 424 28.02 8.22 -37.59
C GLY A 424 29.16 7.42 -38.21
N ILE A 425 29.63 6.35 -37.56
CA ILE A 425 30.76 5.56 -38.07
C ILE A 425 30.24 4.70 -39.23
N ARG A 426 30.43 5.21 -40.44
CA ARG A 426 30.63 4.35 -41.61
C ARG A 426 31.84 3.48 -41.29
N THR A 427 31.60 2.18 -41.16
CA THR A 427 32.57 1.10 -41.37
C THR A 427 34.05 1.53 -41.43
N THR A 428 34.81 1.12 -40.40
CA THR A 428 36.27 0.91 -40.41
C THR A 428 37.22 2.10 -40.53
N GLU A 429 36.77 3.36 -40.62
CA GLU A 429 37.69 4.50 -40.61
C GLU A 429 37.40 5.51 -39.49
N THR A 430 38.47 5.87 -38.77
CA THR A 430 38.64 7.05 -37.89
C THR A 430 38.04 7.03 -36.46
N ILE A 431 38.66 6.26 -35.57
CA ILE A 431 38.94 6.70 -34.18
C ILE A 431 40.11 7.71 -34.23
N ARG A 432 39.95 8.85 -34.89
CA ARG A 432 41.00 9.88 -35.01
C ARG A 432 40.59 11.28 -34.54
N ASP A 433 39.30 11.54 -34.35
CA ASP A 433 38.78 12.89 -33.99
C ASP A 433 38.42 13.06 -32.51
N ILE A 434 38.88 12.16 -31.64
CA ILE A 434 38.70 12.29 -30.18
C ILE A 434 40.01 12.84 -29.59
N PRO A 435 40.00 13.99 -28.87
CA PRO A 435 41.21 14.68 -28.43
C PRO A 435 42.19 13.77 -27.67
N ALA A 436 43.46 13.86 -28.06
CA ALA A 436 44.53 12.98 -27.60
C ALA A 436 44.85 13.18 -26.11
N GLY A 437 44.79 12.08 -25.36
CA GLY A 437 45.31 11.98 -24.00
C GLY A 437 44.36 11.27 -23.04
N SER A 438 44.61 9.97 -22.81
CA SER A 438 44.20 9.16 -21.64
C SER A 438 43.01 8.18 -21.74
N ASN A 439 42.20 8.13 -22.80
CA ASN A 439 40.93 7.37 -22.71
C ASN A 439 40.90 5.97 -23.34
N ALA A 440 41.71 5.64 -24.36
CA ALA A 440 41.71 4.27 -24.90
C ALA A 440 42.23 3.25 -23.87
N LEU A 441 43.28 3.62 -23.12
CA LEU A 441 43.85 2.79 -22.05
C LEU A 441 42.88 2.62 -20.87
N ARG A 442 42.12 3.67 -20.50
CA ARG A 442 41.14 3.64 -19.40
C ARG A 442 39.85 2.92 -19.76
N ILE A 443 39.37 3.07 -21.00
CA ILE A 443 38.25 2.28 -21.51
C ILE A 443 38.65 0.80 -21.57
N ALA A 444 39.89 0.49 -21.97
CA ALA A 444 40.44 -0.86 -21.93
C ALA A 444 40.59 -1.40 -20.50
N GLU A 445 41.08 -0.61 -19.54
CA GLU A 445 41.16 -0.97 -18.10
C GLU A 445 39.78 -1.20 -17.45
N VAL A 446 38.76 -0.40 -17.81
CA VAL A 446 37.38 -0.61 -17.34
C VAL A 446 36.75 -1.85 -17.98
N CYS A 447 37.02 -2.10 -19.27
CA CYS A 447 36.68 -3.36 -19.93
C CYS A 447 37.41 -4.56 -19.27
N GLN A 448 38.59 -4.35 -18.70
CA GLN A 448 39.38 -5.33 -17.95
C GLN A 448 38.81 -5.68 -16.56
N ARG A 449 37.80 -4.94 -16.07
CA ARG A 449 37.15 -5.23 -14.78
C ARG A 449 35.76 -5.88 -14.91
N ASN A 450 35.08 -5.72 -16.05
CA ASN A 450 33.69 -6.14 -16.27
C ASN A 450 33.52 -7.19 -17.40
N HIS A 451 34.49 -8.10 -17.51
CA HIS A 451 34.88 -8.93 -18.66
C HIS A 451 33.83 -9.75 -19.47
N GLN A 452 32.54 -9.89 -19.12
CA GLN A 452 31.63 -10.81 -19.83
C GLN A 452 30.50 -10.15 -20.67
N ASN A 453 30.10 -8.90 -20.41
CA ASN A 453 28.90 -8.32 -21.04
C ASN A 453 29.16 -7.28 -22.14
N LEU A 454 30.39 -6.77 -22.29
CA LEU A 454 30.73 -5.74 -23.28
C LEU A 454 31.02 -6.29 -24.69
N ALA A 455 31.68 -7.44 -24.79
CA ALA A 455 32.07 -8.02 -26.08
C ALA A 455 30.88 -8.36 -27.01
N PRO A 456 29.77 -8.95 -26.51
CA PRO A 456 28.59 -9.20 -27.34
C PRO A 456 27.91 -7.90 -27.82
N VAL A 457 27.94 -6.85 -27.00
CA VAL A 457 27.32 -5.55 -27.30
C VAL A 457 28.10 -4.81 -28.39
N PHE A 458 29.44 -4.83 -28.33
CA PHE A 458 30.28 -4.24 -29.37
C PHE A 458 30.17 -4.99 -30.71
N MET A 459 30.06 -6.34 -30.69
CA MET A 459 29.79 -7.12 -31.90
C MET A 459 28.43 -6.79 -32.52
N LYS A 460 27.39 -6.61 -31.70
CA LYS A 460 26.04 -6.22 -32.15
C LYS A 460 25.99 -4.81 -32.74
N CYS A 461 26.94 -3.94 -32.36
CA CYS A 461 27.12 -2.59 -32.90
C CYS A 461 28.03 -2.55 -34.14
N GLY A 462 28.48 -3.70 -34.67
CA GLY A 462 29.26 -3.79 -35.91
C GLY A 462 30.75 -3.46 -35.76
N ILE A 463 31.31 -3.50 -34.55
CA ILE A 463 32.73 -3.24 -34.31
C ILE A 463 33.53 -4.52 -34.60
N SER A 464 34.36 -4.50 -35.64
CA SER A 464 35.41 -5.50 -35.84
C SER A 464 36.66 -5.04 -35.08
N ILE A 465 37.02 -5.76 -34.02
CA ILE A 465 38.31 -5.60 -33.36
C ILE A 465 39.31 -6.41 -34.21
N SER A 466 39.88 -5.80 -35.24
CA SER A 466 40.92 -6.45 -36.05
C SER A 466 42.22 -6.52 -35.27
N GLU A 467 42.91 -7.67 -35.35
CA GLU A 467 44.16 -8.02 -34.64
C GLU A 467 45.37 -7.10 -34.90
N THR A 468 45.23 -6.02 -35.66
CA THR A 468 46.34 -5.23 -36.18
C THR A 468 46.17 -3.74 -35.82
N ASP A 469 46.43 -3.39 -34.56
CA ASP A 469 46.88 -2.03 -34.21
C ASP A 469 48.29 -2.16 -33.63
N ASP A 470 49.28 -2.13 -34.53
CA ASP A 470 50.72 -2.33 -34.28
C ASP A 470 51.40 -1.18 -33.48
N HIS A 471 50.65 -0.40 -32.72
CA HIS A 471 51.19 0.73 -31.95
C HIS A 471 51.01 0.65 -30.43
N VAL A 472 50.51 -0.47 -29.90
CA VAL A 472 50.48 -0.74 -28.44
C VAL A 472 51.70 -1.55 -27.99
N SER A 473 52.71 -1.73 -28.85
CA SER A 473 53.80 -2.68 -28.66
C SER A 473 54.93 -2.22 -27.73
N GLU A 474 54.92 -1.02 -27.16
CA GLU A 474 56.10 -0.53 -26.41
C GLU A 474 55.96 -0.32 -24.89
N GLU A 475 54.79 -0.43 -24.26
CA GLU A 475 54.68 -0.04 -22.82
C GLU A 475 54.04 -1.01 -21.83
N VAL A 476 53.80 -2.28 -22.16
CA VAL A 476 53.26 -3.23 -21.17
C VAL A 476 54.12 -4.49 -21.06
N ASN A 477 55.12 -4.42 -20.18
CA ASN A 477 55.73 -5.59 -19.56
C ASN A 477 54.77 -6.12 -18.48
N GLY A 478 53.96 -7.13 -18.80
CA GLY A 478 53.20 -7.88 -17.80
C GLY A 478 51.98 -8.64 -18.34
N GLU A 479 52.03 -9.96 -18.18
CA GLU A 479 50.92 -10.94 -18.26
C GLU A 479 50.29 -11.27 -19.63
N VAL A 480 50.76 -12.39 -20.17
CA VAL A 480 50.38 -13.01 -21.46
C VAL A 480 49.08 -13.86 -21.39
N SER A 481 48.42 -13.99 -20.22
CA SER A 481 47.29 -14.95 -20.06
C SER A 481 45.91 -14.45 -20.49
N GLY A 482 45.76 -13.14 -20.74
CA GLY A 482 44.46 -12.51 -21.07
C GLY A 482 44.09 -12.50 -22.55
N LYS A 483 45.08 -12.56 -23.47
CA LYS A 483 44.84 -12.49 -24.93
C LYS A 483 44.11 -13.74 -25.44
N GLU A 484 44.43 -14.94 -24.95
CA GLU A 484 43.86 -16.19 -25.47
C GLU A 484 42.38 -16.40 -25.11
N ARG A 485 41.90 -15.83 -24.00
CA ARG A 485 40.48 -15.95 -23.57
C ARG A 485 39.52 -15.01 -24.30
N PHE A 486 40.02 -13.91 -24.86
CA PHE A 486 39.19 -12.95 -25.59
C PHE A 486 38.83 -13.50 -26.99
N TYR A 487 39.77 -14.19 -27.64
CA TYR A 487 39.57 -14.78 -28.96
C TYR A 487 38.79 -16.11 -28.93
N SER A 488 38.75 -16.83 -27.79
CA SER A 488 38.00 -18.09 -27.68
C SER A 488 36.47 -17.91 -27.64
N VAL A 489 35.97 -16.73 -27.24
CA VAL A 489 34.52 -16.45 -27.20
C VAL A 489 33.97 -16.12 -28.59
N ILE A 490 34.83 -15.68 -29.52
CA ILE A 490 34.44 -15.32 -30.89
C ILE A 490 34.29 -16.57 -31.78
N SER A 491 34.92 -17.70 -31.42
CA SER A 491 34.89 -18.94 -32.22
C SER A 491 33.61 -19.79 -32.03
N ASP A 492 32.78 -19.53 -31.03
CA ASP A 492 31.64 -20.38 -30.63
C ASP A 492 30.26 -19.78 -30.99
N SER A 493 30.01 -19.43 -32.27
CA SER A 493 28.63 -19.11 -32.71
C SER A 493 28.36 -19.48 -34.17
N PRO A 494 27.35 -20.33 -34.46
CA PRO A 494 27.07 -20.80 -35.80
C PRO A 494 26.15 -19.86 -36.58
N SER A 495 26.60 -19.49 -37.78
CA SER A 495 25.77 -18.95 -38.86
C SER A 495 24.66 -19.94 -39.27
N LYS A 496 23.38 -19.52 -39.30
CA LYS A 496 22.39 -19.83 -40.36
C LYS A 496 20.97 -19.31 -40.04
N LEU A 497 20.34 -18.77 -41.09
CA LEU A 497 18.93 -18.33 -41.21
C LEU A 497 18.17 -19.39 -42.06
N PRO A 498 16.82 -19.32 -42.22
CA PRO A 498 15.82 -20.18 -41.57
C PRO A 498 15.23 -21.28 -42.48
N GLY A 499 14.67 -22.33 -41.86
CA GLY A 499 13.69 -23.22 -42.49
C GLY A 499 13.77 -24.69 -42.08
N SER A 500 12.99 -25.09 -41.06
CA SER A 500 12.22 -26.36 -41.01
C SER A 500 11.71 -26.64 -39.59
N THR A 501 10.39 -26.81 -39.50
CA THR A 501 9.61 -27.65 -38.56
C THR A 501 9.98 -27.67 -37.08
N LEU A 502 9.09 -27.11 -36.27
CA LEU A 502 9.00 -27.33 -34.82
C LEU A 502 8.85 -28.83 -34.52
N GLU A 503 9.91 -29.42 -34.01
CA GLU A 503 9.82 -30.46 -33.00
C GLU A 503 10.52 -29.94 -31.74
N SER A 504 9.83 -30.09 -30.62
CA SER A 504 10.24 -29.67 -29.28
C SER A 504 11.59 -30.25 -28.91
N VAL A 505 12.64 -29.42 -28.96
CA VAL A 505 13.93 -29.72 -28.35
C VAL A 505 13.87 -29.24 -26.90
N GLU A 506 13.67 -30.18 -25.97
CA GLU A 506 14.04 -29.98 -24.56
C GLU A 506 15.55 -29.71 -24.51
N GLN A 507 15.95 -28.44 -24.38
CA GLN A 507 17.30 -28.11 -23.98
C GLN A 507 17.44 -28.39 -22.48
N VAL A 508 17.96 -29.57 -22.16
CA VAL A 508 18.41 -29.93 -20.81
C VAL A 508 19.72 -29.19 -20.56
N SER A 509 19.76 -28.30 -19.56
CA SER A 509 21.00 -27.69 -19.08
C SER A 509 21.91 -28.79 -18.50
N GLU A 510 23.22 -28.72 -18.73
CA GLU A 510 24.22 -29.74 -18.34
C GLU A 510 24.28 -30.07 -16.83
N VAL A 511 23.49 -29.40 -15.98
CA VAL A 511 23.47 -29.57 -14.51
C VAL A 511 22.10 -30.06 -13.97
N GLY A 512 21.09 -30.25 -14.82
CA GLY A 512 19.75 -30.68 -14.38
C GLY A 512 18.99 -29.60 -13.59
N ARG A 513 19.29 -28.31 -13.86
CA ARG A 513 18.62 -27.18 -13.23
C ARG A 513 17.21 -27.01 -13.80
N THR A 514 16.29 -26.60 -12.94
CA THR A 514 14.91 -26.29 -13.31
C THR A 514 14.78 -24.81 -13.67
N ARG A 515 13.67 -24.41 -14.30
CA ARG A 515 13.44 -23.01 -14.73
C ARG A 515 13.39 -22.04 -13.54
N LEU A 516 12.91 -22.53 -12.40
CA LEU A 516 12.90 -21.81 -11.12
C LEU A 516 14.32 -21.63 -10.55
N MET A 517 15.19 -22.63 -10.69
CA MET A 517 16.59 -22.52 -10.26
C MET A 517 17.38 -21.52 -11.11
N ASP A 518 17.18 -21.55 -12.43
CA ASP A 518 17.80 -20.59 -13.33
C ASP A 518 17.29 -19.17 -13.03
N ALA A 519 15.98 -18.99 -12.84
CA ALA A 519 15.41 -17.70 -12.45
C ALA A 519 15.95 -17.18 -11.10
N ALA A 520 16.14 -18.08 -10.13
CA ALA A 520 16.70 -17.74 -8.83
C ALA A 520 18.18 -17.35 -8.92
N ALA A 521 18.96 -18.02 -9.78
CA ALA A 521 20.36 -17.69 -10.03
C ALA A 521 20.52 -16.34 -10.75
N ASP A 522 19.60 -16.01 -11.66
CA ASP A 522 19.57 -14.74 -12.39
C ASP A 522 19.04 -13.57 -11.54
N GLY A 523 18.50 -13.84 -10.35
CA GLY A 523 17.85 -12.82 -9.51
C GLY A 523 16.51 -12.33 -10.05
N ASP A 524 15.88 -13.06 -11.00
CA ASP A 524 14.61 -12.72 -11.62
C ASP A 524 13.43 -13.00 -10.67
N VAL A 525 13.11 -11.99 -9.85
CA VAL A 525 12.07 -12.06 -8.83
C VAL A 525 10.70 -12.42 -9.40
N ASP A 526 10.36 -11.96 -10.61
CA ASP A 526 9.04 -12.17 -11.20
C ASP A 526 8.88 -13.60 -11.70
N LYS A 527 9.92 -14.15 -12.33
CA LYS A 527 9.92 -15.55 -12.78
C LYS A 527 10.01 -16.51 -11.59
N VAL A 528 10.78 -16.17 -10.55
CA VAL A 528 10.75 -16.88 -9.26
C VAL A 528 9.36 -16.87 -8.66
N PHE A 529 8.70 -15.70 -8.62
CA PHE A 529 7.33 -15.60 -8.12
C PHE A 529 6.40 -16.51 -8.91
N GLN A 530 6.43 -16.52 -10.23
CA GLN A 530 5.52 -17.35 -11.03
C GLN A 530 5.75 -18.86 -10.85
N LEU A 531 7.00 -19.31 -10.82
CA LEU A 531 7.36 -20.72 -10.87
C LEU A 531 7.45 -21.40 -9.49
N ARG A 532 7.46 -20.63 -8.39
CA ARG A 532 7.74 -21.14 -7.03
C ARG A 532 6.87 -22.30 -6.56
N PHE A 533 5.65 -22.46 -7.07
CA PHE A 533 4.75 -23.55 -6.66
C PHE A 533 4.77 -24.77 -7.57
N SER A 534 5.08 -24.59 -8.87
CA SER A 534 5.15 -25.69 -9.83
C SER A 534 6.42 -26.50 -9.64
N GLU A 535 7.55 -25.82 -9.42
CA GLU A 535 8.87 -26.44 -9.32
C GLU A 535 9.39 -26.56 -7.88
N PHE A 536 8.52 -26.30 -6.89
CA PHE A 536 8.86 -26.34 -5.47
C PHE A 536 9.55 -27.64 -5.05
N GLY A 537 10.67 -27.50 -4.34
CA GLY A 537 11.38 -28.61 -3.70
C GLY A 537 12.00 -29.60 -4.68
N GLN A 538 12.07 -29.23 -5.96
CA GLN A 538 12.94 -29.91 -6.91
C GLN A 538 14.39 -29.58 -6.58
N VAL A 539 15.26 -30.54 -6.86
CA VAL A 539 16.69 -30.39 -6.63
C VAL A 539 17.44 -30.76 -7.89
N ASP A 540 18.55 -30.06 -8.14
CA ASP A 540 19.45 -30.41 -9.23
C ASP A 540 20.29 -31.66 -8.89
N ASN A 541 21.20 -32.02 -9.79
CA ASN A 541 22.10 -33.16 -9.62
C ASN A 541 23.04 -33.04 -8.38
N LYS A 542 23.20 -31.83 -7.82
CA LYS A 542 23.99 -31.53 -6.61
C LYS A 542 23.12 -31.43 -5.35
N ARG A 543 21.82 -31.70 -5.47
CA ARG A 543 20.80 -31.55 -4.42
C ARG A 543 20.52 -30.09 -4.02
N ASN A 544 20.90 -29.12 -4.85
CA ASN A 544 20.59 -27.71 -4.60
C ASN A 544 19.16 -27.39 -5.04
N THR A 545 18.47 -26.62 -4.20
CA THR A 545 17.14 -26.05 -4.50
C THR A 545 17.27 -24.65 -5.11
N ALA A 546 16.18 -24.06 -5.59
CA ALA A 546 16.18 -22.69 -6.10
C ALA A 546 16.53 -21.67 -5.01
N LEU A 547 16.19 -21.93 -3.75
CA LEU A 547 16.61 -21.11 -2.61
C LEU A 547 18.13 -20.99 -2.50
N ILE A 548 18.88 -22.06 -2.75
CA ILE A 548 20.34 -22.02 -2.71
C ILE A 548 20.88 -21.10 -3.79
N TYR A 549 20.32 -21.16 -4.99
CA TYR A 549 20.68 -20.26 -6.08
C TYR A 549 20.33 -18.80 -5.78
N ALA A 550 19.18 -18.52 -5.15
CA ALA A 550 18.82 -17.17 -4.71
C ALA A 550 19.75 -16.60 -3.62
N LEU A 551 20.26 -17.48 -2.73
CA LEU A 551 21.25 -17.10 -1.72
C LEU A 551 22.61 -16.79 -2.35
N GLU A 552 23.06 -17.62 -3.29
CA GLU A 552 24.32 -17.41 -4.03
C GLU A 552 24.27 -16.14 -4.90
N ALA A 553 23.10 -15.79 -5.44
CA ALA A 553 22.86 -14.53 -6.15
C ALA A 553 22.70 -13.30 -5.24
N ALA A 554 22.76 -13.47 -3.92
CA ALA A 554 22.53 -12.42 -2.92
C ALA A 554 21.24 -11.61 -3.21
N SER A 555 20.13 -12.29 -3.49
CA SER A 555 18.83 -11.66 -3.79
C SER A 555 17.83 -11.85 -2.64
N PRO A 556 17.69 -10.87 -1.72
CA PRO A 556 16.75 -10.95 -0.59
C PRO A 556 15.31 -11.14 -1.03
N GLU A 557 14.91 -10.55 -2.16
CA GLU A 557 13.55 -10.66 -2.68
C GLU A 557 13.26 -12.06 -3.24
N CYS A 558 14.20 -12.68 -3.96
CA CYS A 558 14.04 -14.09 -4.36
C CYS A 558 14.00 -15.01 -3.15
N VAL A 559 14.89 -14.81 -2.17
CA VAL A 559 14.94 -15.58 -0.92
C VAL A 559 13.60 -15.49 -0.18
N LYS A 560 12.98 -14.31 -0.11
CA LYS A 560 11.67 -14.11 0.51
C LYS A 560 10.58 -15.03 -0.06
N TYR A 561 10.54 -15.23 -1.38
CA TYR A 561 9.57 -16.12 -2.04
C TYR A 561 9.94 -17.60 -1.99
N LEU A 562 11.22 -17.90 -1.75
CA LEU A 562 11.78 -19.24 -1.73
C LEU A 562 12.06 -19.76 -0.30
N THR A 563 11.74 -18.96 0.72
CA THR A 563 11.88 -19.32 2.15
C THR A 563 11.28 -20.68 2.50
N TRP A 564 10.30 -21.16 1.73
CA TRP A 564 9.67 -22.46 1.90
C TRP A 564 10.59 -23.65 1.53
N GLU A 565 11.59 -23.46 0.68
CA GLU A 565 12.55 -24.53 0.35
C GLU A 565 13.59 -24.74 1.45
N ALA A 566 13.68 -23.84 2.43
CA ALA A 566 14.53 -24.02 3.61
C ALA A 566 14.16 -25.29 4.41
N TRP A 567 12.95 -25.81 4.21
CA TRP A 567 12.40 -27.00 4.86
C TRP A 567 12.57 -28.28 4.05
N VAL A 568 13.10 -28.19 2.83
CA VAL A 568 13.41 -29.38 2.01
C VAL A 568 14.58 -30.11 2.71
N PRO A 569 14.47 -31.42 2.98
CA PRO A 569 15.53 -32.14 3.70
C PRO A 569 16.89 -32.06 2.99
N ASN A 570 17.96 -31.76 3.75
CA ASN A 570 19.35 -31.62 3.28
C ASN A 570 19.65 -30.37 2.42
N THR A 571 18.86 -29.31 2.56
CA THR A 571 19.10 -28.05 1.81
C THR A 571 20.19 -27.18 2.47
N ASP A 572 20.47 -27.36 3.78
CA ASP A 572 21.50 -26.62 4.57
C ASP A 572 21.53 -25.09 4.31
N ALA A 573 20.35 -24.51 4.00
CA ALA A 573 20.24 -23.14 3.53
C ALA A 573 20.75 -22.10 4.53
N LEU A 574 20.54 -22.33 5.83
CA LEU A 574 20.99 -21.42 6.89
C LEU A 574 22.52 -21.42 7.00
N GLU A 575 23.15 -22.60 7.02
CA GLU A 575 24.61 -22.73 7.07
C GLU A 575 25.28 -22.18 5.80
N ARG A 576 24.64 -22.35 4.64
CA ARG A 576 25.08 -21.77 3.37
C ARG A 576 25.00 -20.24 3.40
N ALA A 577 23.90 -19.68 3.92
CA ALA A 577 23.72 -18.23 4.06
C ALA A 577 24.70 -17.61 5.06
N GLU A 578 24.99 -18.29 6.17
CA GLU A 578 25.99 -17.83 7.15
C GLU A 578 27.38 -17.74 6.51
N ARG A 579 27.81 -18.78 5.78
CA ARG A 579 29.08 -18.76 5.04
C ARG A 579 29.16 -17.67 3.97
N LEU A 580 28.06 -17.38 3.28
CA LEU A 580 28.03 -16.32 2.27
C LEU A 580 28.06 -14.91 2.88
N ALA A 581 27.60 -14.76 4.13
CA ALA A 581 27.60 -13.50 4.87
C ALA A 581 28.92 -13.26 5.66
N GLU A 582 29.74 -14.29 5.88
CA GLU A 582 31.02 -14.17 6.60
C GLU A 582 31.96 -13.14 5.96
N GLY A 583 32.43 -12.18 6.77
CA GLY A 583 33.36 -11.14 6.32
C GLY A 583 32.77 -10.07 5.39
N ARG A 584 31.45 -10.09 5.17
CA ARG A 584 30.70 -9.09 4.37
C ARG A 584 30.11 -7.98 5.26
N ASP A 585 29.66 -6.89 4.64
CA ASP A 585 28.95 -5.80 5.32
C ASP A 585 27.63 -6.29 5.94
N THR A 586 27.36 -5.83 7.16
CA THR A 586 26.20 -6.23 7.97
C THR A 586 24.87 -5.71 7.43
N ASP A 587 24.88 -4.67 6.58
CA ASP A 587 23.71 -4.20 5.83
C ASP A 587 23.73 -4.65 4.34
N GLY A 588 24.68 -5.50 3.97
CA GLY A 588 24.80 -6.09 2.65
C GLY A 588 23.65 -7.06 2.29
N PRO A 589 23.44 -7.35 1.01
CA PRO A 589 22.36 -8.22 0.55
C PRO A 589 22.46 -9.65 1.13
N GLU A 590 23.66 -10.18 1.36
CA GLU A 590 23.87 -11.50 1.97
C GLU A 590 23.40 -11.55 3.43
N HIS A 591 23.69 -10.50 4.22
CA HIS A 591 23.19 -10.38 5.60
C HIS A 591 21.67 -10.17 5.64
N LYS A 592 21.09 -9.49 4.65
CA LYS A 592 19.63 -9.37 4.48
C LYS A 592 18.99 -10.73 4.20
N CYS A 593 19.56 -11.55 3.32
CA CYS A 593 19.13 -12.93 3.08
C CYS A 593 19.21 -13.78 4.36
N LEU A 594 20.32 -13.69 5.11
CA LEU A 594 20.49 -14.42 6.38
C LEU A 594 19.45 -14.02 7.43
N ARG A 595 19.15 -12.72 7.56
CA ARG A 595 18.10 -12.24 8.48
C ARG A 595 16.74 -12.80 8.13
N ILE A 596 16.37 -12.80 6.84
CA ILE A 596 15.11 -13.39 6.35
C ILE A 596 15.02 -14.87 6.76
N LEU A 597 16.11 -15.64 6.62
CA LEU A 597 16.11 -17.05 7.01
C LEU A 597 16.02 -17.27 8.52
N ARG A 598 16.63 -16.41 9.34
CA ARG A 598 16.58 -16.50 10.82
C ARG A 598 15.20 -16.19 11.40
N GLU A 599 14.38 -15.40 10.69
CA GLU A 599 13.02 -15.07 11.11
C GLU A 599 12.02 -16.23 10.89
N ILE A 600 12.41 -17.26 10.13
CA ILE A 600 11.58 -18.42 9.84
C ILE A 600 11.57 -19.38 11.05
N LYS A 601 10.48 -19.38 11.83
CA LYS A 601 10.27 -20.36 12.92
C LYS A 601 9.60 -21.65 12.42
N PRO A 602 10.09 -22.85 12.79
CA PRO A 602 9.39 -24.10 12.52
C PRO A 602 8.09 -24.12 13.30
N LEU A 603 6.98 -24.07 12.60
CA LEU A 603 5.70 -24.45 13.17
C LEU A 603 5.14 -25.58 12.33
N GLU A 604 5.34 -26.80 12.81
CA GLU A 604 4.50 -27.93 12.45
C GLU A 604 3.19 -27.81 13.25
N PRO A 605 2.08 -27.33 12.66
CA PRO A 605 0.80 -27.53 13.31
C PRO A 605 0.52 -29.04 13.36
N LYS A 606 0.25 -29.61 14.55
CA LYS A 606 -0.28 -30.97 14.65
C LYS A 606 -1.67 -30.99 14.03
N LEU A 607 -1.74 -31.43 12.76
CA LEU A 607 -2.99 -31.65 12.04
C LEU A 607 -3.90 -32.63 12.78
N PRO A 608 -5.23 -32.50 12.66
CA PRO A 608 -6.16 -33.55 13.06
C PRO A 608 -5.83 -34.87 12.34
N GLU A 609 -6.02 -36.01 13.02
CA GLU A 609 -5.71 -37.34 12.47
C GLU A 609 -6.42 -37.61 11.13
N SER A 610 -7.62 -37.07 10.95
CA SER A 610 -8.39 -37.17 9.70
C SER A 610 -7.68 -36.54 8.50
N ILE A 611 -6.97 -35.42 8.69
CA ILE A 611 -6.18 -34.75 7.65
C ILE A 611 -4.82 -35.43 7.52
N ALA A 612 -4.16 -35.68 8.65
CA ALA A 612 -2.80 -36.22 8.70
C ALA A 612 -2.68 -37.61 8.05
N LYS A 613 -3.76 -38.39 7.99
CA LYS A 613 -3.79 -39.69 7.31
C LYS A 613 -3.59 -39.59 5.80
N ASN A 614 -4.12 -38.54 5.17
CA ASN A 614 -4.20 -38.42 3.71
C ASN A 614 -3.32 -37.31 3.16
N PHE A 615 -2.96 -36.33 3.99
CA PHE A 615 -2.23 -35.14 3.59
C PHE A 615 -1.08 -34.85 4.56
N ARG A 616 0.05 -34.46 3.99
CA ARG A 616 1.23 -33.98 4.73
C ARG A 616 1.41 -32.49 4.44
N ILE A 617 1.57 -31.67 5.47
CA ILE A 617 1.96 -30.27 5.28
C ILE A 617 3.39 -30.23 4.78
N ILE A 618 3.60 -29.46 3.72
CA ILE A 618 4.92 -29.25 3.11
C ILE A 618 5.40 -27.81 3.22
N GLY A 619 4.53 -26.87 3.61
CA GLY A 619 4.92 -25.47 3.80
C GLY A 619 3.81 -24.57 4.32
N LEU A 620 4.18 -23.35 4.73
CA LEU A 620 3.28 -22.29 5.19
C LEU A 620 3.22 -21.18 4.12
N ILE A 621 2.06 -20.94 3.53
CA ILE A 621 1.86 -19.90 2.51
C ILE A 621 1.76 -18.51 3.16
N GLY A 622 1.03 -18.41 4.28
CA GLY A 622 0.82 -17.13 4.96
C GLY A 622 0.04 -17.26 6.26
N ARG A 623 0.18 -16.25 7.13
CA ARG A 623 -0.57 -16.11 8.39
C ARG A 623 -1.34 -14.80 8.39
N GLY A 624 -2.66 -14.89 8.50
CA GLY A 624 -3.53 -13.75 8.80
C GLY A 624 -3.93 -13.73 10.27
N ALA A 625 -4.63 -12.67 10.69
CA ALA A 625 -5.08 -12.49 12.09
C ALA A 625 -6.00 -13.61 12.60
N PHE A 626 -6.72 -14.30 11.69
CA PHE A 626 -7.74 -15.30 12.05
C PHE A 626 -7.56 -16.65 11.34
N ALA A 627 -6.69 -16.72 10.32
CA ALA A 627 -6.50 -17.91 9.49
C ALA A 627 -5.03 -18.11 9.12
N THR A 628 -4.58 -19.35 9.11
CA THR A 628 -3.25 -19.74 8.62
C THR A 628 -3.38 -20.61 7.39
N LEU A 629 -2.65 -20.30 6.32
CA LEU A 629 -2.72 -21.01 5.05
C LEU A 629 -1.47 -21.86 4.84
N TYR A 630 -1.66 -23.16 4.64
CA TYR A 630 -0.59 -24.13 4.41
C TYR A 630 -0.66 -24.69 3.00
N VAL A 631 0.48 -25.17 2.49
CA VAL A 631 0.50 -26.11 1.36
C VAL A 631 0.53 -27.51 1.94
N CYS A 632 -0.33 -28.39 1.44
CA CYS A 632 -0.29 -29.81 1.77
C CYS A 632 -0.21 -30.67 0.51
N GLU A 633 0.36 -31.87 0.67
CA GLU A 633 0.60 -32.84 -0.38
C GLU A 633 -0.08 -34.16 0.00
N ASN A 634 -0.77 -34.79 -0.95
CA ASN A 634 -1.34 -36.12 -0.75
C ASN A 634 -0.34 -37.25 -1.10
N ALA A 635 -0.70 -38.50 -0.83
CA ALA A 635 0.14 -39.66 -1.16
C ALA A 635 0.51 -39.77 -2.67
N LYS A 636 -0.27 -39.16 -3.56
CA LYS A 636 -0.04 -39.11 -5.01
C LYS A 636 0.79 -37.90 -5.45
N LYS A 637 1.42 -37.16 -4.52
CA LYS A 637 2.21 -35.94 -4.81
C LYS A 637 1.41 -34.78 -5.40
N GLN A 638 0.08 -34.80 -5.29
CA GLN A 638 -0.76 -33.67 -5.66
C GLN A 638 -0.81 -32.66 -4.51
N ARG A 639 -0.72 -31.37 -4.87
CA ARG A 639 -0.60 -30.26 -3.92
C ARG A 639 -1.91 -29.49 -3.81
N TYR A 640 -2.20 -29.05 -2.58
CA TYR A 640 -3.43 -28.36 -2.21
C TYR A 640 -3.12 -27.21 -1.24
N ALA A 641 -4.01 -26.24 -1.17
CA ALA A 641 -4.00 -25.21 -0.14
C ALA A 641 -4.88 -25.63 1.04
N LEU A 642 -4.39 -25.50 2.26
CA LEU A 642 -5.12 -25.81 3.49
C LEU A 642 -5.25 -24.55 4.35
N ARG A 643 -6.44 -23.96 4.39
CA ARG A 643 -6.76 -22.80 5.22
C ARG A 643 -7.25 -23.28 6.58
N ALA A 644 -6.50 -23.01 7.64
CA ALA A 644 -6.81 -23.35 9.02
C ALA A 644 -7.32 -22.11 9.77
N VAL A 645 -8.56 -22.12 10.24
CA VAL A 645 -9.23 -20.99 10.90
C VAL A 645 -9.51 -21.33 12.35
N CYS A 646 -9.05 -20.49 13.29
CA CYS A 646 -9.34 -20.64 14.72
C CYS A 646 -10.62 -19.88 15.08
N HIS A 647 -11.59 -20.55 15.69
CA HIS A 647 -12.89 -19.96 16.02
C HIS A 647 -13.11 -19.78 17.53
N ARG A 648 -12.05 -19.84 18.34
CA ARG A 648 -12.13 -19.76 19.81
C ARG A 648 -12.83 -18.48 20.32
N ASN A 649 -12.73 -17.38 19.57
CA ASN A 649 -13.29 -16.07 19.93
C ASN A 649 -14.51 -15.68 19.08
N PHE A 650 -15.05 -16.61 18.27
CA PHE A 650 -16.24 -16.33 17.46
C PHE A 650 -17.52 -16.71 18.20
N SER A 651 -18.58 -15.91 18.01
CA SER A 651 -19.92 -16.26 18.48
C SER A 651 -20.41 -17.54 17.78
N GLU A 652 -21.34 -18.25 18.41
CA GLU A 652 -21.91 -19.50 17.87
C GLU A 652 -22.60 -19.27 16.51
N SER A 653 -23.18 -18.08 16.28
CA SER A 653 -23.74 -17.66 15.01
C SER A 653 -22.68 -17.44 13.92
N ALA A 654 -21.55 -16.80 14.24
CA ALA A 654 -20.43 -16.61 13.32
C ALA A 654 -19.75 -17.94 12.97
N PHE A 655 -19.60 -18.83 13.97
CA PHE A 655 -19.11 -20.18 13.77
C PHE A 655 -20.02 -20.99 12.81
N LYS A 656 -21.34 -20.89 12.97
CA LYS A 656 -22.31 -21.56 12.09
C LYS A 656 -22.28 -20.99 10.67
N ALA A 657 -22.07 -19.69 10.51
CA ALA A 657 -21.93 -19.05 9.19
C ALA A 657 -20.69 -19.58 8.45
N ILE A 658 -19.50 -19.53 9.07
CA ILE A 658 -18.22 -19.97 8.46
C ILE A 658 -18.25 -21.46 8.09
N SER A 659 -18.90 -22.29 8.93
CA SER A 659 -19.01 -23.73 8.66
C SER A 659 -20.07 -24.10 7.62
N THR A 660 -21.07 -23.25 7.42
CA THR A 660 -22.09 -23.42 6.35
C THR A 660 -21.53 -22.95 5.01
N GLU A 661 -20.82 -21.81 5.02
CA GLU A 661 -20.14 -21.21 3.86
C GLU A 661 -19.25 -22.22 3.10
N GLY A 662 -18.32 -22.87 3.80
CA GLY A 662 -17.42 -23.83 3.17
C GLY A 662 -18.16 -25.05 2.62
N ARG A 663 -19.28 -25.45 3.24
CA ARG A 663 -20.05 -26.62 2.81
C ARG A 663 -20.94 -26.32 1.61
N GLU A 664 -21.48 -25.12 1.49
CA GLU A 664 -22.26 -24.72 0.31
C GLU A 664 -21.42 -24.69 -0.96
N CYS A 665 -20.12 -24.43 -0.83
CA CYS A 665 -19.16 -24.45 -1.93
C CYS A 665 -18.66 -25.86 -2.29
N LEU A 666 -18.92 -26.87 -1.44
CA LEU A 666 -18.60 -28.26 -1.76
C LEU A 666 -19.48 -28.74 -2.93
N GLY A 667 -18.84 -29.25 -3.98
CA GLY A 667 -19.53 -29.73 -5.17
C GLY A 667 -19.80 -28.67 -6.25
N PHE A 668 -19.23 -27.47 -6.13
CA PHE A 668 -19.21 -26.53 -7.26
C PHE A 668 -18.30 -27.07 -8.38
N GLU A 669 -18.91 -27.33 -9.54
CA GLU A 669 -18.23 -27.78 -10.75
C GLU A 669 -18.13 -26.63 -11.76
N CYS A 670 -17.17 -25.74 -11.54
CA CYS A 670 -16.82 -24.67 -12.47
C CYS A 670 -15.31 -24.48 -12.48
N GLN A 671 -14.69 -24.43 -13.66
CA GLN A 671 -13.23 -24.30 -13.81
C GLN A 671 -12.68 -23.01 -13.17
N TYR A 672 -13.48 -21.94 -13.22
CA TYR A 672 -13.11 -20.59 -12.79
C TYR A 672 -13.63 -20.22 -11.40
N ILE A 673 -14.10 -21.21 -10.64
CA ILE A 673 -14.38 -21.09 -9.20
C ILE A 673 -13.28 -21.84 -8.44
N LEU A 674 -12.83 -21.26 -7.31
CA LEU A 674 -11.90 -21.94 -6.42
C LEU A 674 -12.56 -23.19 -5.85
N LYS A 675 -12.00 -24.37 -6.17
CA LYS A 675 -12.57 -25.65 -5.77
C LYS A 675 -12.23 -25.95 -4.31
N TYR A 676 -13.28 -26.22 -3.53
CA TYR A 676 -13.18 -26.78 -2.17
C TYR A 676 -13.28 -28.30 -2.29
N HIS A 677 -12.22 -29.00 -1.88
CA HIS A 677 -12.16 -30.46 -1.89
C HIS A 677 -12.72 -31.07 -0.60
N ASP A 678 -12.52 -30.39 0.53
CA ASP A 678 -13.04 -30.84 1.82
C ASP A 678 -13.13 -29.68 2.83
N VAL A 679 -14.02 -29.81 3.81
CA VAL A 679 -14.15 -28.90 4.96
C VAL A 679 -14.22 -29.72 6.24
N ILE A 680 -13.18 -29.61 7.05
CA ILE A 680 -12.95 -30.47 8.20
C ILE A 680 -13.01 -29.63 9.48
N GLN A 681 -13.87 -30.04 10.41
CA GLN A 681 -14.04 -29.38 11.69
C GLN A 681 -13.37 -30.17 12.81
N ASP A 682 -12.42 -29.56 13.51
CA ASP A 682 -11.85 -30.08 14.75
C ASP A 682 -12.44 -29.32 15.94
N LYS A 683 -13.51 -29.89 16.51
CA LYS A 683 -14.20 -29.35 17.69
C LYS A 683 -13.29 -29.27 18.92
N SER A 684 -12.33 -30.19 19.06
CA SER A 684 -11.46 -30.26 20.24
C SER A 684 -10.46 -29.10 20.29
N LYS A 685 -9.98 -28.65 19.12
CA LYS A 685 -9.02 -27.54 18.99
C LYS A 685 -9.67 -26.21 18.63
N CYS A 686 -10.99 -26.17 18.46
CA CYS A 686 -11.74 -25.01 17.95
C CYS A 686 -11.22 -24.54 16.58
N MET A 687 -10.99 -25.48 15.65
CA MET A 687 -10.44 -25.21 14.32
C MET A 687 -11.38 -25.69 13.20
N ILE A 688 -11.45 -24.92 12.11
CA ILE A 688 -12.01 -25.37 10.83
C ILE A 688 -10.89 -25.35 9.79
N TYR A 689 -10.81 -26.39 8.97
CA TYR A 689 -9.85 -26.54 7.90
C TYR A 689 -10.56 -26.60 6.55
N PHE A 690 -10.17 -25.76 5.61
CA PHE A 690 -10.65 -25.77 4.23
C PHE A 690 -9.54 -26.27 3.32
N LEU A 691 -9.77 -27.41 2.67
CA LEU A 691 -8.86 -27.98 1.68
C LEU A 691 -9.29 -27.52 0.29
N MET A 692 -8.42 -26.82 -0.43
CA MET A 692 -8.75 -26.09 -1.66
C MET A 692 -7.69 -26.32 -2.75
N ASP A 693 -8.03 -25.97 -3.99
CA ASP A 693 -7.04 -25.85 -5.07
C ASP A 693 -5.90 -24.90 -4.67
N LEU A 694 -4.67 -25.31 -4.95
CA LEU A 694 -3.50 -24.44 -4.76
C LEU A 694 -3.42 -23.42 -5.90
N CYS A 695 -3.48 -22.14 -5.56
CA CYS A 695 -3.30 -21.02 -6.48
C CYS A 695 -1.93 -20.35 -6.26
N THR A 696 -1.40 -19.71 -7.30
CA THR A 696 -0.07 -19.06 -7.27
C THR A 696 -0.11 -17.69 -6.57
N CYS A 697 -1.17 -16.92 -6.77
CA CYS A 697 -1.37 -15.62 -6.15
C CYS A 697 -2.82 -15.17 -6.30
N ASP A 698 -3.16 -14.07 -5.65
CA ASP A 698 -4.35 -13.29 -5.95
C ASP A 698 -4.06 -12.19 -6.99
N LEU A 699 -5.13 -11.63 -7.57
CA LEU A 699 -5.03 -10.65 -8.63
C LEU A 699 -4.54 -9.29 -8.12
N GLU A 700 -4.63 -9.01 -6.82
CA GLU A 700 -4.09 -7.80 -6.19
C GLU A 700 -2.57 -7.84 -6.17
N GLN A 701 -1.99 -8.95 -5.69
CA GLN A 701 -0.55 -9.21 -5.72
C GLN A 701 0.00 -9.16 -7.14
N MET A 702 -0.71 -9.75 -8.11
CA MET A 702 -0.35 -9.68 -9.53
C MET A 702 -0.43 -8.24 -10.06
N SER A 703 -1.46 -7.49 -9.68
CA SER A 703 -1.66 -6.09 -10.10
C SER A 703 -0.58 -5.16 -9.53
N ARG A 704 -0.10 -5.38 -8.30
CA ARG A 704 1.00 -4.59 -7.73
C ARG A 704 2.32 -4.74 -8.50
N ARG A 705 2.58 -5.93 -9.05
CA ARG A 705 3.81 -6.23 -9.80
C ARG A 705 3.71 -5.88 -11.28
N THR A 706 2.53 -6.05 -11.86
CA THR A 706 2.31 -5.76 -13.27
C THR A 706 2.09 -4.27 -13.47
N THR A 707 3.01 -3.58 -14.14
CA THR A 707 2.88 -2.15 -14.45
C THR A 707 1.57 -1.84 -15.17
N ASN A 708 1.29 -2.52 -16.29
CA ASN A 708 0.01 -2.47 -16.99
C ASN A 708 -0.36 -3.84 -17.58
N PHE A 709 -1.63 -4.24 -17.43
CA PHE A 709 -2.13 -5.45 -18.10
C PHE A 709 -2.38 -5.16 -19.58
N SER A 710 -2.10 -6.13 -20.46
CA SER A 710 -2.52 -6.07 -21.86
C SER A 710 -4.04 -6.23 -21.98
N ASP A 711 -4.63 -5.67 -23.03
CA ASP A 711 -6.08 -5.77 -23.25
C ASP A 711 -6.51 -7.23 -23.42
N GLU A 712 -5.71 -8.05 -24.11
CA GLU A 712 -5.95 -9.49 -24.25
C GLU A 712 -6.07 -10.19 -22.88
N LYS A 713 -5.18 -9.84 -21.94
CA LYS A 713 -5.18 -10.42 -20.59
C LYS A 713 -6.36 -9.92 -19.76
N ILE A 714 -6.75 -8.66 -19.92
CA ILE A 714 -7.95 -8.11 -19.28
C ILE A 714 -9.20 -8.81 -19.82
N TRP A 715 -9.35 -8.96 -21.14
CA TRP A 715 -10.48 -9.66 -21.75
C TRP A 715 -10.53 -11.14 -21.35
N LYS A 716 -9.38 -11.82 -21.25
CA LYS A 716 -9.29 -13.17 -20.70
C LYS A 716 -9.87 -13.23 -19.29
N TYR A 717 -9.46 -12.33 -18.40
CA TYR A 717 -10.00 -12.27 -17.03
C TYR A 717 -11.48 -11.93 -16.99
N ILE A 718 -11.94 -11.02 -17.86
CA ILE A 718 -13.36 -10.69 -17.98
C ILE A 718 -14.17 -11.92 -18.35
N SER A 719 -13.71 -12.70 -19.33
CA SER A 719 -14.37 -13.95 -19.75
C SER A 719 -14.47 -14.96 -18.60
N GLN A 720 -13.34 -15.23 -17.94
CA GLN A 720 -13.25 -16.26 -16.91
C GLN A 720 -14.07 -15.91 -15.66
N ILE A 721 -14.00 -14.66 -15.20
CA ILE A 721 -14.79 -14.19 -14.06
C ILE A 721 -16.27 -14.16 -14.42
N SER A 722 -16.64 -13.75 -15.64
CA SER A 722 -18.04 -13.76 -16.08
C SER A 722 -18.62 -15.17 -16.08
N GLU A 723 -17.86 -16.19 -16.50
CA GLU A 723 -18.31 -17.59 -16.48
C GLU A 723 -18.53 -18.10 -15.05
N ALA A 724 -17.65 -17.73 -14.11
CA ALA A 724 -17.84 -18.01 -12.69
C ALA A 724 -19.12 -17.35 -12.13
N LEU A 725 -19.39 -16.09 -12.50
CA LEU A 725 -20.60 -15.39 -12.08
C LEU A 725 -21.87 -15.98 -12.70
N VAL A 726 -21.84 -16.37 -13.98
CA VAL A 726 -22.96 -17.10 -14.61
C VAL A 726 -23.28 -18.39 -13.84
N PHE A 727 -22.25 -19.13 -13.44
CA PHE A 727 -22.43 -20.34 -12.64
C PHE A 727 -23.12 -20.07 -11.31
N LEU A 728 -22.69 -19.04 -10.56
CA LEU A 728 -23.26 -18.66 -9.26
C LEU A 728 -24.69 -18.12 -9.40
N HIS A 729 -24.89 -17.15 -10.30
CA HIS A 729 -26.17 -16.48 -10.50
C HIS A 729 -27.24 -17.45 -11.02
N SER A 730 -26.88 -18.45 -11.85
CA SER A 730 -27.81 -19.51 -12.28
C SER A 730 -28.33 -20.40 -11.13
N ARG A 731 -27.67 -20.37 -9.97
CA ARG A 731 -28.06 -21.07 -8.74
C ARG A 731 -28.68 -20.13 -7.70
N ASN A 732 -28.99 -18.89 -8.08
CA ASN A 732 -29.49 -17.83 -7.20
C ASN A 732 -28.52 -17.53 -6.03
N LEU A 733 -27.21 -17.63 -6.28
CA LEU A 733 -26.16 -17.32 -5.32
C LEU A 733 -25.46 -16.02 -5.71
N ILE A 734 -25.28 -15.12 -4.74
CA ILE A 734 -24.60 -13.83 -4.94
C ILE A 734 -23.32 -13.81 -4.11
N HIS A 735 -22.19 -13.41 -4.71
CA HIS A 735 -20.88 -13.42 -4.06
C HIS A 735 -20.69 -12.29 -3.04
N ARG A 736 -21.07 -11.04 -3.38
CA ARG A 736 -21.08 -9.85 -2.52
C ARG A 736 -19.73 -9.31 -2.01
N ASP A 737 -18.61 -9.87 -2.43
CA ASP A 737 -17.26 -9.36 -2.10
C ASP A 737 -16.27 -9.61 -3.24
N ILE A 738 -16.69 -9.26 -4.46
CA ILE A 738 -15.82 -9.32 -5.64
C ILE A 738 -14.80 -8.20 -5.54
N LYS A 739 -13.53 -8.57 -5.47
CA LYS A 739 -12.36 -7.68 -5.39
C LYS A 739 -11.11 -8.43 -5.84
N LEU A 740 -10.02 -7.71 -6.08
CA LEU A 740 -8.78 -8.29 -6.62
C LEU A 740 -8.19 -9.39 -5.72
N GLU A 741 -8.34 -9.23 -4.40
CA GLU A 741 -7.85 -10.15 -3.37
C GLU A 741 -8.58 -11.50 -3.37
N ASN A 742 -9.81 -11.52 -3.92
CA ASN A 742 -10.69 -12.69 -3.95
C ASN A 742 -10.72 -13.38 -5.33
N VAL A 743 -9.91 -12.88 -6.28
CA VAL A 743 -9.69 -13.54 -7.58
C VAL A 743 -8.29 -14.14 -7.57
N PHE A 744 -8.21 -15.47 -7.54
CA PHE A 744 -6.96 -16.21 -7.50
C PHE A 744 -6.49 -16.60 -8.90
N LEU A 745 -5.18 -16.81 -9.07
CA LEU A 745 -4.59 -17.28 -10.31
C LEU A 745 -4.04 -18.70 -10.14
N ASP A 746 -4.40 -19.60 -11.05
CA ASP A 746 -3.80 -20.93 -11.11
C ASP A 746 -2.38 -20.89 -11.70
N ALA A 747 -1.73 -22.06 -11.82
CA ALA A 747 -0.37 -22.16 -12.39
C ALA A 747 -0.28 -21.76 -13.87
N ASN A 748 -1.41 -21.74 -14.59
CA ASN A 748 -1.51 -21.36 -16.00
C ASN A 748 -1.93 -19.88 -16.16
N GLY A 749 -2.07 -19.13 -15.06
CA GLY A 749 -2.54 -17.75 -15.07
C GLY A 749 -4.01 -17.61 -15.46
N ASN A 750 -4.86 -18.58 -15.13
CA ASN A 750 -6.32 -18.46 -15.23
C ASN A 750 -6.92 -18.01 -13.89
N CYS A 751 -7.99 -17.23 -13.96
CA CYS A 751 -8.73 -16.76 -12.79
C CYS A 751 -9.55 -17.87 -12.14
N LYS A 752 -9.53 -17.91 -10.81
CA LYS A 752 -10.43 -18.68 -9.94
C LYS A 752 -11.03 -17.74 -8.92
N LEU A 753 -12.33 -17.46 -9.02
CA LEU A 753 -13.06 -16.65 -8.06
C LEU A 753 -13.22 -17.45 -6.75
N GLY A 754 -12.86 -16.85 -5.60
CA GLY A 754 -12.91 -17.49 -4.29
C GLY A 754 -13.20 -16.52 -3.14
N ASP A 755 -13.06 -17.02 -1.92
CA ASP A 755 -13.46 -16.34 -0.67
C ASP A 755 -14.97 -16.03 -0.60
N PHE A 756 -15.74 -17.10 -0.44
CA PHE A 756 -17.20 -17.09 -0.38
C PHE A 756 -17.76 -16.65 0.99
N GLY A 757 -16.98 -15.95 1.81
CA GLY A 757 -17.32 -15.43 3.15
C GLY A 757 -18.62 -14.65 3.25
N PHE A 758 -19.06 -14.12 2.11
CA PHE A 758 -20.27 -13.35 1.96
C PHE A 758 -21.24 -13.97 0.94
N LEU A 759 -21.08 -15.22 0.54
CA LEU A 759 -22.02 -15.90 -0.36
C LEU A 759 -23.42 -15.97 0.28
N ARG A 760 -24.47 -15.75 -0.51
CA ARG A 760 -25.85 -15.84 -0.02
C ARG A 760 -26.82 -16.26 -1.10
N SER A 761 -27.75 -17.13 -0.72
CA SER A 761 -28.92 -17.47 -1.52
C SER A 761 -29.97 -16.35 -1.47
N LEU A 762 -30.51 -16.00 -2.63
CA LEU A 762 -31.65 -15.08 -2.73
C LEU A 762 -32.89 -15.65 -2.05
N GLU A 763 -33.66 -14.81 -1.35
CA GLU A 763 -35.00 -15.18 -0.87
C GLU A 763 -35.92 -15.48 -2.06
N PRO A 764 -37.07 -16.18 -1.87
CA PRO A 764 -38.03 -16.45 -2.96
C PRO A 764 -38.53 -15.20 -3.70
N SER A 765 -38.37 -14.01 -3.09
CA SER A 765 -38.64 -12.68 -3.65
C SER A 765 -37.54 -12.15 -4.60
N GLY A 766 -36.41 -12.85 -4.71
CA GLY A 766 -35.25 -12.46 -5.53
C GLY A 766 -34.34 -11.40 -4.91
N ARG A 767 -34.46 -11.05 -3.61
CA ARG A 767 -33.69 -9.96 -2.97
C ARG A 767 -33.00 -10.38 -1.65
N ALA A 768 -31.86 -9.77 -1.32
CA ALA A 768 -31.10 -9.96 -0.05
C ALA A 768 -30.91 -8.63 0.72
N LYS A 769 -30.88 -8.61 2.06
CA LYS A 769 -31.04 -7.38 2.89
C LYS A 769 -29.87 -6.95 3.80
N THR A 770 -28.71 -7.61 3.76
CA THR A 770 -27.61 -7.36 4.73
C THR A 770 -26.44 -6.62 4.10
N VAL A 771 -25.94 -5.56 4.75
CA VAL A 771 -24.79 -4.75 4.28
C VAL A 771 -23.47 -5.48 4.60
N VAL A 772 -22.77 -5.97 3.58
CA VAL A 772 -21.46 -6.66 3.68
C VAL A 772 -20.61 -6.36 2.43
N GLY A 773 -19.28 -6.44 2.54
CA GLY A 773 -18.31 -6.23 1.44
C GLY A 773 -17.23 -5.17 1.73
N THR A 774 -16.37 -4.90 0.75
CA THR A 774 -15.31 -3.87 0.84
C THR A 774 -15.81 -2.53 0.27
N LYS A 775 -15.81 -1.45 1.08
CA LYS A 775 -16.53 -0.18 0.78
C LYS A 775 -16.26 0.43 -0.62
N CYS A 776 -15.05 0.32 -1.15
CA CYS A 776 -14.68 0.87 -2.46
C CYS A 776 -15.20 0.07 -3.67
N TYR A 777 -15.66 -1.18 -3.45
CA TYR A 777 -16.26 -2.05 -4.48
C TYR A 777 -17.79 -2.15 -4.33
N MET A 778 -18.37 -1.58 -3.26
CA MET A 778 -19.81 -1.71 -2.98
C MET A 778 -20.67 -0.94 -3.99
N ALA A 779 -21.76 -1.58 -4.41
CA ALA A 779 -22.79 -0.96 -5.22
C ALA A 779 -23.62 0.06 -4.41
N PRO A 780 -24.16 1.12 -5.04
CA PRO A 780 -24.96 2.15 -4.37
C PRO A 780 -26.12 1.57 -3.55
N GLU A 781 -26.80 0.54 -4.06
CA GLU A 781 -27.94 -0.09 -3.42
C GLU A 781 -27.57 -0.94 -2.19
N ILE A 782 -26.31 -1.38 -2.06
CA ILE A 782 -25.81 -1.98 -0.80
C ILE A 782 -25.63 -0.90 0.26
N ILE A 783 -25.25 0.30 -0.15
CA ILE A 783 -24.95 1.44 0.75
C ILE A 783 -26.25 2.13 1.20
N ASN A 784 -27.25 2.23 0.31
CA ASN A 784 -28.40 3.11 0.50
C ASN A 784 -29.72 2.46 0.95
N ASP A 785 -29.99 1.16 0.77
CA ASP A 785 -31.39 0.70 0.82
C ASP A 785 -31.79 -0.49 1.71
N THR A 786 -32.86 -0.17 2.44
CA THR A 786 -33.85 -0.88 3.24
C THR A 786 -34.74 -1.92 2.53
N THR A 787 -34.69 -2.08 1.20
CA THR A 787 -35.57 -3.00 0.44
C THR A 787 -34.90 -4.28 -0.09
N GLY A 788 -33.56 -4.36 -0.01
CA GLY A 788 -32.74 -5.50 -0.45
C GLY A 788 -32.28 -5.42 -1.92
N TYR A 789 -31.28 -6.23 -2.30
CA TYR A 789 -30.52 -6.16 -3.55
C TYR A 789 -30.45 -7.52 -4.29
N THR A 790 -30.08 -7.48 -5.58
CA THR A 790 -30.01 -8.62 -6.52
C THR A 790 -28.56 -8.96 -6.91
N GLU A 791 -28.34 -9.91 -7.81
CA GLU A 791 -27.04 -10.25 -8.39
C GLU A 791 -26.34 -9.10 -9.12
N ALA A 792 -27.07 -8.02 -9.44
CA ALA A 792 -26.54 -6.81 -10.06
C ALA A 792 -25.44 -6.13 -9.22
N VAL A 793 -25.37 -6.40 -7.91
CA VAL A 793 -24.30 -5.90 -7.03
C VAL A 793 -22.94 -6.50 -7.36
N ASP A 794 -22.92 -7.78 -7.77
CA ASP A 794 -21.70 -8.46 -8.21
C ASP A 794 -21.20 -7.86 -9.53
N ILE A 795 -22.13 -7.48 -10.42
CA ILE A 795 -21.81 -6.82 -11.69
C ILE A 795 -21.16 -5.45 -11.46
N TRP A 796 -21.65 -4.67 -10.50
CA TRP A 796 -21.02 -3.40 -10.12
C TRP A 796 -19.60 -3.61 -9.60
N ALA A 797 -19.44 -4.50 -8.61
CA ALA A 797 -18.14 -4.79 -8.01
C ALA A 797 -17.13 -5.30 -9.05
N PHE A 798 -17.60 -6.11 -10.00
CA PHE A 798 -16.80 -6.56 -11.13
C PHE A 798 -16.41 -5.41 -12.08
N GLY A 799 -17.29 -4.43 -12.31
CA GLY A 799 -16.98 -3.23 -13.09
C GLY A 799 -15.89 -2.38 -12.43
N VAL A 800 -15.96 -2.23 -11.10
CA VAL A 800 -14.91 -1.57 -10.30
C VAL A 800 -13.58 -2.35 -10.42
N LEU A 801 -13.62 -3.68 -10.33
CA LEU A 801 -12.44 -4.52 -10.47
C LEU A 801 -11.75 -4.32 -11.83
N ILE A 802 -12.50 -4.34 -12.93
CA ILE A 802 -11.97 -4.10 -14.28
C ILE A 802 -11.36 -2.71 -14.38
N TYR A 803 -12.04 -1.69 -13.84
CA TYR A 803 -11.52 -0.32 -13.82
C TYR A 803 -10.17 -0.24 -13.09
N VAL A 804 -10.04 -0.88 -11.92
CA VAL A 804 -8.78 -0.91 -11.16
C VAL A 804 -7.69 -1.65 -11.93
N LEU A 805 -8.00 -2.75 -12.62
CA LEU A 805 -7.03 -3.44 -13.48
C LEU A 805 -6.51 -2.53 -14.61
N CYS A 806 -7.38 -1.68 -15.17
CA CYS A 806 -7.03 -0.78 -16.26
C CYS A 806 -6.23 0.44 -15.79
N THR A 807 -6.55 1.00 -14.61
CA THR A 807 -6.08 2.34 -14.19
C THR A 807 -5.22 2.34 -12.93
N LYS A 808 -5.15 1.22 -12.19
CA LYS A 808 -4.53 1.10 -10.85
C LYS A 808 -5.12 2.01 -9.78
N THR A 809 -6.24 2.69 -10.07
CA THR A 809 -6.93 3.57 -9.15
C THR A 809 -8.39 3.16 -9.02
N PHE A 810 -9.05 3.55 -7.94
CA PHE A 810 -10.48 3.33 -7.78
C PHE A 810 -11.29 4.36 -8.57
N PRO A 811 -12.42 3.96 -9.20
CA PRO A 811 -13.29 4.88 -9.93
C PRO A 811 -13.94 5.91 -9.00
N PHE A 812 -14.16 5.56 -7.73
CA PHE A 812 -14.79 6.42 -6.74
C PHE A 812 -13.88 6.56 -5.51
N LYS A 813 -13.45 7.80 -5.21
CA LYS A 813 -12.58 8.10 -4.05
C LYS A 813 -13.33 8.28 -2.73
N ALA A 814 -14.65 8.40 -2.77
CA ALA A 814 -15.53 8.59 -1.61
C ALA A 814 -16.97 8.15 -1.92
N ALA A 815 -17.74 7.79 -0.89
CA ALA A 815 -19.09 7.21 -1.03
C ALA A 815 -20.13 8.17 -1.62
N ASP A 816 -19.95 9.48 -1.44
CA ASP A 816 -20.78 10.54 -2.03
C ASP A 816 -20.65 10.61 -3.56
N LYS A 817 -19.50 10.20 -4.12
CA LYS A 817 -19.27 10.14 -5.57
C LYS A 817 -19.86 8.90 -6.24
N ILE A 818 -20.04 7.81 -5.48
CA ILE A 818 -20.72 6.60 -5.96
C ILE A 818 -22.15 6.92 -6.42
N LEU A 819 -22.80 7.88 -5.75
CA LEU A 819 -24.18 8.31 -6.05
C LEU A 819 -24.32 9.20 -7.29
N ARG A 820 -23.22 9.70 -7.86
CA ARG A 820 -23.24 10.60 -9.04
C ARG A 820 -22.78 9.92 -10.34
N VAL A 821 -22.16 8.73 -10.27
CA VAL A 821 -21.66 7.93 -11.41
C VAL A 821 -20.85 8.76 -12.42
N ASP A 822 -20.05 9.66 -11.89
CA ASP A 822 -19.04 10.37 -12.66
C ASP A 822 -17.68 9.82 -12.22
N PHE A 823 -17.10 8.94 -13.03
CA PHE A 823 -15.78 8.36 -12.79
C PHE A 823 -14.84 8.71 -13.96
N PRO A 824 -13.53 8.90 -13.68
CA PRO A 824 -12.59 9.34 -14.71
C PRO A 824 -12.55 8.39 -15.92
N PRO A 825 -12.26 8.90 -17.13
CA PRO A 825 -12.14 8.04 -18.31
C PRO A 825 -10.96 7.07 -18.14
N ILE A 826 -11.05 5.91 -18.79
CA ILE A 826 -9.98 4.90 -18.80
C ILE A 826 -9.03 5.24 -19.96
N PRO A 827 -7.83 5.82 -19.70
CA PRO A 827 -6.97 6.31 -20.78
C PRO A 827 -6.32 5.16 -21.53
N GLY A 828 -6.22 5.29 -22.86
CA GLY A 828 -5.44 4.37 -23.71
C GLY A 828 -6.00 2.95 -23.81
N ARG A 829 -7.31 2.75 -23.63
CA ARG A 829 -7.98 1.44 -23.74
C ARG A 829 -9.05 1.40 -24.84
N PRO A 830 -9.41 0.22 -25.37
CA PRO A 830 -10.43 0.07 -26.39
C PRO A 830 -11.79 0.64 -25.97
N GLN A 831 -12.54 1.17 -26.94
CA GLN A 831 -13.84 1.79 -26.69
C GLN A 831 -14.84 0.76 -26.15
N GLU A 832 -14.78 -0.48 -26.65
CA GLU A 832 -15.62 -1.60 -26.26
C GLU A 832 -15.45 -1.94 -24.77
N LEU A 833 -14.20 -1.93 -24.29
CA LEU A 833 -13.87 -2.20 -22.89
C LEU A 833 -14.36 -1.07 -21.98
N THR A 834 -14.14 0.17 -22.40
CA THR A 834 -14.58 1.36 -21.64
C THR A 834 -16.11 1.43 -21.56
N GLU A 835 -16.81 1.11 -22.64
CA GLU A 835 -18.27 1.09 -22.68
C GLU A 835 -18.86 -0.06 -21.87
N LEU A 836 -18.20 -1.23 -21.86
CA LEU A 836 -18.58 -2.32 -20.97
C LEU A 836 -18.53 -1.89 -19.50
N VAL A 837 -17.41 -1.30 -19.05
CA VAL A 837 -17.27 -0.80 -17.66
C VAL A 837 -18.34 0.25 -17.35
N ARG A 838 -18.62 1.18 -18.27
CA ARG A 838 -19.67 2.20 -18.11
C ARG A 838 -21.05 1.59 -17.93
N ARG A 839 -21.40 0.53 -18.68
CA ARG A 839 -22.68 -0.18 -18.53
C ARG A 839 -22.78 -0.94 -17.20
N MET A 840 -21.66 -1.49 -16.71
CA MET A 840 -21.62 -2.20 -15.42
C MET A 840 -21.76 -1.26 -14.22
N LEU A 841 -21.31 0.00 -14.33
CA LEU A 841 -21.33 0.99 -13.26
C LEU A 841 -22.56 1.91 -13.29
N LYS A 842 -23.71 1.46 -13.79
CA LYS A 842 -24.98 2.21 -13.75
C LYS A 842 -25.60 2.24 -12.36
N LEU A 843 -26.17 3.40 -11.95
CA LEU A 843 -26.88 3.53 -10.66
C LEU A 843 -28.03 2.54 -10.54
N ASN A 844 -28.88 2.49 -11.58
CA ASN A 844 -30.02 1.60 -11.61
C ASN A 844 -29.52 0.15 -11.82
N PRO A 845 -29.76 -0.78 -10.87
CA PRO A 845 -29.31 -2.17 -11.00
C PRO A 845 -29.92 -2.88 -12.22
N ASP A 846 -31.14 -2.53 -12.62
CA ASP A 846 -31.84 -3.16 -13.74
C ASP A 846 -31.29 -2.74 -15.12
N GLU A 847 -30.49 -1.67 -15.18
CA GLU A 847 -29.80 -1.22 -16.40
C GLU A 847 -28.43 -1.89 -16.60
N ARG A 848 -27.94 -2.62 -15.58
CA ARG A 848 -26.63 -3.30 -15.67
C ARG A 848 -26.77 -4.57 -16.50
N PRO A 849 -25.77 -4.93 -17.32
CA PRO A 849 -25.79 -6.19 -18.05
C PRO A 849 -25.70 -7.38 -17.08
N THR A 850 -26.34 -8.50 -17.41
CA THR A 850 -26.14 -9.73 -16.62
C THR A 850 -24.76 -10.32 -16.88
N ALA A 851 -24.26 -11.18 -15.98
CA ALA A 851 -22.99 -11.89 -16.20
C ALA A 851 -22.97 -12.66 -17.55
N LYS A 852 -24.14 -13.17 -17.97
CA LYS A 852 -24.31 -13.86 -19.25
C LYS A 852 -24.20 -12.92 -20.45
N ASP A 853 -24.69 -11.70 -20.33
CA ASP A 853 -24.57 -10.68 -21.37
C ASP A 853 -23.14 -10.18 -21.50
N ILE A 854 -22.43 -10.02 -20.38
CA ILE A 854 -21.01 -9.67 -20.36
C ILE A 854 -20.20 -10.76 -21.06
N LEU A 855 -20.40 -12.02 -20.70
CA LEU A 855 -19.70 -13.17 -21.31
C LEU A 855 -19.92 -13.24 -22.83
N ARG A 856 -21.13 -12.93 -23.31
CA ARG A 856 -21.44 -12.88 -24.75
C ARG A 856 -20.79 -11.69 -25.47
N SER A 857 -20.51 -10.61 -24.76
CA SER A 857 -19.88 -9.41 -25.31
C SER A 857 -18.35 -9.48 -25.38
N VAL A 858 -17.74 -10.52 -24.79
CA VAL A 858 -16.29 -10.73 -24.88
C VAL A 858 -15.91 -11.02 -26.35
N PRO A 859 -14.92 -10.30 -26.91
CA PRO A 859 -14.40 -10.59 -28.23
C PRO A 859 -13.93 -12.04 -28.35
N LYS A 860 -14.40 -12.76 -29.37
CA LYS A 860 -13.87 -14.08 -29.70
C LYS A 860 -12.54 -13.89 -30.43
N HIS A 861 -11.44 -14.07 -29.72
CA HIS A 861 -10.10 -14.12 -30.31
C HIS A 861 -9.60 -15.56 -30.31
#